data_AF-A0AB35MJC6-F1
#
_entry.id   AF-A0AB35MJC6-F1
#
_cell.length_a   1.000
_cell.length_b   1.000
_cell.length_c   1.000
_cell.angle_alpha   90.00
_cell.angle_beta   90.00
_cell.angle_gamma   90.00
#
_symmetry.space_group_name_H-M   'P 1'
#
loop_
_entity.id
_entity.type
_entity.pdbx_description
1 polymer ?
#
loop_
_entity_poly.entity_id
_entity_poly.type
_entity_poly.pdbx_seq_one_letter_code
_entity_poly.pdbx_strand_id
1 'polypeptide(L)'
;MTPARPSIVLTADPARATTSVSPTLIGAFLEDINHAVDGGLNANLVANHSFEGVYLRRGTHTNTVAAITHRKPRTRIDPMRHWDVRGGAIAFPATETDDAREPGLAADRPLVPGSRYARLVSDGMMVLRNAGHGRAAAGIGARRGVVLHLDLLVRRHSFDGPFAARLVDRRGKVLATAELTVTPAPDHPGWERATATLIPYRNSLAALEIGFKGAGTVDVDEVRLIPADHWGAGDPRWSQGVLRRDLVEAIADLKPRFIRFPGGCIVEGLDCANAYDWKRTVGPVERRRPDYNLWGLSTRGGDYSQSFQVGYYEYFLMCEDLGAKPLPVVGVGIACQLRSSETLPIDSDAFRAVTQDVLDLIDWATGDPDTNEWARLRAEAGHPEPFALDMIAIGNENSGPGYLERFRIIREAVRAHRPGIEVVLSAGALAWGTEYEMAWAHARRHPEGTIVDEHFYKSPTWTIDAATRYDDLPRDVRVAVGEYAANLPSGLVPKPVRPLPNSFRSALAEAAFLTGVERNADVVAMTSFAPLLNLVSRGQWEHNLIDFNPFSAMRSANHHVQRMFGATVRERIVPLDAALPEGVLASATAGDDAVVVKLVNTTGRRELVRLRVPGAANGFADVETLSAHDEAQNRLTWDAMRGRRKVTPRVSRREVRDDEMVIRLGGRTLVAVTVPLRTLDEE
;
A
#
# COMPACT_ATOMS: atom_id res chain seq x y z
N MET A 1 -19.10 18.31 46.85
CA MET A 1 -17.91 17.53 46.43
C MET A 1 -16.81 18.52 46.10
N THR A 2 -15.73 18.54 46.88
CA THR A 2 -14.51 19.30 46.54
C THR A 2 -13.99 18.77 45.19
N PRO A 3 -13.69 19.64 44.20
CA PRO A 3 -13.10 19.16 42.95
C PRO A 3 -11.79 18.42 43.28
N ALA A 4 -11.63 17.21 42.72
CA ALA A 4 -10.41 16.43 42.91
C ALA A 4 -9.21 17.27 42.43
N ARG A 5 -8.16 17.36 43.24
CA ARG A 5 -6.92 18.05 42.84
C ARG A 5 -6.29 17.29 41.66
N PRO A 6 -5.75 18.00 40.64
CA PRO A 6 -5.03 17.35 39.55
C PRO A 6 -3.91 16.46 40.08
N SER A 7 -3.81 15.23 39.60
CA SER A 7 -2.72 14.31 39.94
C SER A 7 -1.46 14.59 39.13
N ILE A 8 -1.59 15.28 37.99
CA ILE A 8 -0.50 15.63 37.07
C ILE A 8 -0.61 17.11 36.73
N VAL A 9 0.51 17.83 36.81
CA VAL A 9 0.68 19.16 36.23
C VAL A 9 1.65 19.01 35.07
N LEU A 10 1.22 19.41 33.88
CA LEU A 10 1.99 19.27 32.64
C LEU A 10 2.03 20.62 31.93
N THR A 11 3.23 21.13 31.68
CA THR A 11 3.44 22.39 30.95
C THR A 11 4.00 22.09 29.57
N ALA A 12 3.34 22.61 28.54
CA ALA A 12 3.79 22.59 27.15
C ALA A 12 3.97 24.04 26.69
N ASP A 13 5.20 24.55 26.79
CA ASP A 13 5.52 25.94 26.47
C ASP A 13 5.99 26.07 25.02
N PRO A 14 5.19 26.67 24.11
CA PRO A 14 5.57 26.84 22.72
C PRO A 14 6.83 27.71 22.54
N ALA A 15 7.14 28.61 23.48
CA ALA A 15 8.37 29.41 23.41
C ALA A 15 9.64 28.56 23.62
N ARG A 16 9.50 27.36 24.20
CA ARG A 16 10.57 26.37 24.33
C ARG A 16 10.64 25.39 23.16
N ALA A 17 9.84 25.59 22.10
CA ALA A 17 9.89 24.71 20.95
C ALA A 17 11.28 24.76 20.30
N THR A 18 11.96 23.62 20.24
CA THR A 18 13.40 23.59 19.93
C THR A 18 13.69 23.29 18.47
N THR A 19 13.13 22.20 17.97
CA THR A 19 13.59 21.53 16.74
C THR A 19 12.41 21.26 15.82
N SER A 20 12.66 21.35 14.51
CA SER A 20 11.66 21.02 13.50
C SER A 20 11.33 19.53 13.54
N VAL A 21 10.04 19.23 13.50
CA VAL A 21 9.52 17.89 13.23
C VAL A 21 9.87 17.53 11.78
N SER A 22 10.33 16.30 11.56
CA SER A 22 10.56 15.80 10.20
C SER A 22 9.33 16.00 9.30
N PRO A 23 9.48 16.61 8.11
CA PRO A 23 8.37 16.82 7.19
C PRO A 23 7.79 15.50 6.65
N THR A 24 8.48 14.38 6.87
CA THR A 24 8.12 13.02 6.45
C THR A 24 7.81 12.09 7.64
N LEU A 25 7.54 12.61 8.85
CA LEU A 25 7.46 11.79 10.07
C LEU A 25 6.46 10.63 10.01
N ILE A 26 5.21 10.88 9.59
CA ILE A 26 4.14 9.87 9.56
C ILE A 26 3.76 9.60 8.09
N GLY A 27 3.92 8.37 7.63
CA GLY A 27 3.59 7.96 6.28
C GLY A 27 2.79 6.65 6.20
N ALA A 28 2.70 6.12 4.99
CA ALA A 28 2.07 4.83 4.70
C ALA A 28 3.05 3.91 3.96
N PHE A 29 2.89 2.60 4.15
CA PHE A 29 3.68 1.57 3.49
C PHE A 29 2.78 0.69 2.62
N LEU A 30 3.04 0.62 1.32
CA LEU A 30 2.25 -0.15 0.37
C LEU A 30 3.08 -1.26 -0.26
N GLU A 31 2.71 -2.49 0.10
CA GLU A 31 3.12 -3.73 -0.55
C GLU A 31 1.89 -4.40 -1.17
N ASP A 32 2.05 -5.07 -2.31
CA ASP A 32 1.03 -5.99 -2.82
C ASP A 32 1.03 -7.33 -2.04
N ILE A 33 0.75 -7.24 -0.73
CA ILE A 33 0.43 -8.33 0.19
C ILE A 33 -1.07 -8.26 0.51
N ASN A 34 -1.71 -9.37 0.88
CA ASN A 34 -3.14 -9.38 1.25
C ASN A 34 -4.11 -8.92 0.16
N HIS A 35 -3.74 -9.07 -1.11
CA HIS A 35 -4.50 -8.54 -2.24
C HIS A 35 -4.63 -7.01 -2.19
N ALA A 36 -3.63 -6.32 -1.62
CA ALA A 36 -3.64 -4.87 -1.43
C ALA A 36 -3.80 -4.09 -2.74
N VAL A 37 -3.17 -4.54 -3.82
CA VAL A 37 -3.25 -3.93 -5.14
C VAL A 37 -4.19 -4.75 -6.02
N ASP A 38 -3.79 -5.96 -6.43
CA ASP A 38 -4.64 -6.82 -7.25
C ASP A 38 -5.71 -7.54 -6.40
N GLY A 39 -6.93 -7.03 -6.54
CA GLY A 39 -8.09 -7.35 -5.70
C GLY A 39 -8.45 -6.28 -4.68
N GLY A 40 -7.60 -5.25 -4.55
CA GLY A 40 -7.72 -4.14 -3.62
C GLY A 40 -7.73 -2.78 -4.33
N LEU A 41 -6.61 -2.08 -4.32
CA LEU A 41 -6.45 -0.74 -4.89
C LEU A 41 -6.74 -0.69 -6.37
N ASN A 42 -6.39 -1.72 -7.15
CA ASN A 42 -6.77 -1.79 -8.56
C ASN A 42 -8.30 -1.83 -8.70
N ALA A 43 -8.89 -0.81 -9.34
CA ALA A 43 -10.34 -0.73 -9.46
C ALA A 43 -10.92 -1.71 -10.51
N ASN A 44 -10.08 -2.38 -11.30
CA ASN A 44 -10.55 -3.43 -12.22
C ASN A 44 -11.08 -4.64 -11.44
N LEU A 45 -12.39 -4.83 -11.52
CA LEU A 45 -13.11 -5.89 -10.82
C LEU A 45 -12.88 -7.27 -11.46
N VAL A 46 -12.30 -7.33 -12.66
CA VAL A 46 -11.95 -8.57 -13.38
C VAL A 46 -10.58 -9.05 -12.91
N ALA A 47 -10.52 -10.30 -12.44
CA ALA A 47 -9.25 -10.96 -12.15
C ALA A 47 -8.71 -11.62 -13.43
N ASN A 48 -7.38 -11.60 -13.62
CA ASN A 48 -6.72 -12.18 -14.80
C ASN A 48 -7.29 -11.62 -16.14
N HIS A 49 -7.42 -10.30 -16.22
CA HIS A 49 -8.11 -9.58 -17.31
C HIS A 49 -7.57 -9.84 -18.72
N SER A 50 -6.25 -10.06 -18.88
CA SER A 50 -5.57 -10.31 -20.16
C SER A 50 -5.26 -11.79 -20.42
N PHE A 51 -5.73 -12.71 -19.56
CA PHE A 51 -5.42 -14.15 -19.65
C PHE A 51 -3.92 -14.50 -19.57
N GLU A 52 -3.07 -13.56 -19.13
CA GLU A 52 -1.62 -13.73 -19.00
C GLU A 52 -1.16 -14.11 -17.58
N GLY A 53 -2.09 -14.27 -16.63
CA GLY A 53 -1.77 -14.49 -15.22
C GLY A 53 -0.75 -15.62 -14.98
N VAL A 54 0.33 -15.26 -14.28
CA VAL A 54 1.40 -16.17 -13.87
C VAL A 54 1.22 -16.49 -12.39
N TYR A 55 1.26 -17.78 -12.04
CA TYR A 55 0.96 -18.24 -10.69
C TYR A 55 1.98 -19.27 -10.22
N LEU A 56 2.16 -19.36 -8.90
CA LEU A 56 2.94 -20.42 -8.29
C LEU A 56 2.21 -21.77 -8.44
N ARG A 57 2.95 -22.85 -8.75
CA ARG A 57 2.38 -24.20 -8.80
C ARG A 57 2.00 -24.65 -7.39
N ARG A 58 0.76 -25.15 -7.28
CA ARG A 58 0.18 -25.63 -6.02
C ARG A 58 1.06 -26.72 -5.39
N GLY A 59 1.41 -26.55 -4.12
CA GLY A 59 2.06 -27.57 -3.29
C GLY A 59 3.55 -27.78 -3.53
N THR A 60 4.19 -27.02 -4.43
CA THR A 60 5.63 -27.17 -4.71
C THR A 60 6.51 -26.16 -3.97
N HIS A 61 5.93 -25.10 -3.41
CA HIS A 61 6.68 -24.02 -2.77
C HIS A 61 5.79 -23.29 -1.74
N THR A 62 6.23 -23.27 -0.47
CA THR A 62 5.61 -22.53 0.65
C THR A 62 6.68 -21.68 1.35
N ASN A 63 6.31 -20.74 2.21
CA ASN A 63 7.31 -19.98 3.00
C ASN A 63 8.30 -20.90 3.73
N THR A 64 7.81 -21.99 4.34
CA THR A 64 8.67 -22.97 5.03
C THR A 64 9.61 -23.70 4.07
N VAL A 65 9.12 -24.11 2.90
CA VAL A 65 9.96 -24.78 1.90
C VAL A 65 11.00 -23.83 1.33
N ALA A 66 10.62 -22.58 1.06
CA ALA A 66 11.54 -21.54 0.58
C ALA A 66 12.65 -21.30 1.62
N ALA A 67 12.27 -21.03 2.87
CA ALA A 67 13.22 -20.75 3.96
C ALA A 67 14.18 -21.92 4.28
N ILE A 68 13.78 -23.18 4.06
CA ILE A 68 14.63 -24.35 4.34
C ILE A 68 15.47 -24.75 3.12
N THR A 69 14.89 -24.71 1.93
CA THR A 69 15.49 -25.33 0.74
C THR A 69 16.14 -24.35 -0.21
N HIS A 70 15.78 -23.06 -0.13
CA HIS A 70 16.22 -22.00 -1.05
C HIS A 70 16.10 -22.38 -2.54
N ARG A 71 15.18 -23.30 -2.89
CA ARG A 71 14.97 -23.73 -4.28
C ARG A 71 14.15 -22.70 -5.04
N LYS A 72 14.34 -22.59 -6.35
CA LYS A 72 13.48 -21.74 -7.18
C LYS A 72 12.01 -22.22 -7.19
N PRO A 73 11.04 -21.30 -7.11
CA PRO A 73 9.64 -21.64 -7.23
C PRO A 73 9.32 -22.18 -8.63
N ARG A 74 8.39 -23.13 -8.71
CA ARG A 74 7.82 -23.54 -9.99
C ARG A 74 6.58 -22.70 -10.27
N THR A 75 6.54 -22.09 -11.45
CA THR A 75 5.41 -21.27 -11.89
C THR A 75 4.64 -21.96 -13.01
N ARG A 76 3.49 -21.39 -13.34
CA ARG A 76 2.74 -21.70 -14.55
C ARG A 76 1.98 -20.46 -14.99
N ILE A 77 1.87 -20.28 -16.29
CA ILE A 77 0.85 -19.42 -16.86
C ILE A 77 -0.47 -20.20 -16.77
N ASP A 78 -1.53 -19.57 -16.24
CA ASP A 78 -2.84 -20.20 -16.07
C ASP A 78 -3.93 -19.27 -16.65
N PRO A 79 -4.10 -19.24 -17.99
CA PRO A 79 -4.99 -18.29 -18.65
C PRO A 79 -6.46 -18.41 -18.22
N MET A 80 -6.88 -19.61 -17.81
CA MET A 80 -8.23 -19.89 -17.31
C MET A 80 -8.39 -19.59 -15.82
N ARG A 81 -7.35 -19.16 -15.10
CA ARG A 81 -7.49 -18.78 -13.69
C ARG A 81 -8.50 -17.65 -13.58
N HIS A 82 -9.51 -17.82 -12.71
CA HIS A 82 -10.65 -16.92 -12.50
C HIS A 82 -11.71 -16.87 -13.62
N TRP A 83 -11.50 -17.61 -14.71
CA TRP A 83 -12.42 -17.70 -15.82
C TRP A 83 -13.13 -19.05 -15.87
N ASP A 84 -14.42 -19.04 -16.17
CA ASP A 84 -15.19 -20.22 -16.55
C ASP A 84 -15.79 -20.00 -17.94
N VAL A 85 -15.98 -21.07 -18.70
CA VAL A 85 -16.57 -21.03 -20.04
C VAL A 85 -17.70 -22.04 -20.18
N ARG A 86 -18.77 -21.69 -20.91
CA ARG A 86 -19.91 -22.57 -21.22
C ARG A 86 -20.37 -22.36 -22.66
N GLY A 87 -20.82 -23.44 -23.33
CA GLY A 87 -21.43 -23.36 -24.67
C GLY A 87 -20.44 -23.07 -25.81
N GLY A 88 -19.29 -23.73 -25.80
CA GLY A 88 -18.25 -23.58 -26.82
C GLY A 88 -16.88 -24.09 -26.36
N ALA A 89 -15.87 -23.84 -27.18
CA ALA A 89 -14.47 -24.14 -26.90
C ALA A 89 -13.66 -22.85 -26.71
N ILE A 90 -12.64 -22.90 -25.85
CA ILE A 90 -11.67 -21.83 -25.64
C ILE A 90 -10.26 -22.34 -25.88
N ALA A 91 -9.44 -21.56 -26.56
CA ALA A 91 -8.03 -21.80 -26.77
C ALA A 91 -7.23 -20.52 -26.48
N PHE A 92 -5.93 -20.67 -26.26
CA PHE A 92 -4.99 -19.57 -26.05
C PHE A 92 -3.85 -19.76 -27.06
N PRO A 93 -4.00 -19.22 -28.28
CA PRO A 93 -3.00 -19.39 -29.34
C PRO A 93 -1.59 -19.03 -28.83
N ALA A 94 -0.60 -19.83 -29.23
CA ALA A 94 0.79 -19.55 -28.88
C ALA A 94 1.25 -18.33 -29.67
N THR A 95 1.77 -17.32 -29.00
CA THR A 95 2.54 -16.28 -29.66
C THR A 95 3.93 -16.81 -29.92
N GLU A 96 4.29 -16.93 -31.19
CA GLU A 96 5.66 -17.26 -31.58
C GLU A 96 6.64 -16.25 -30.95
N THR A 97 7.72 -16.77 -30.37
CA THR A 97 8.97 -16.02 -30.18
C THR A 97 9.59 -15.76 -31.57
N ASP A 98 10.30 -14.64 -31.75
CA ASP A 98 10.81 -14.09 -33.03
C ASP A 98 11.58 -15.04 -34.00
N ASP A 99 11.79 -16.32 -33.68
CA ASP A 99 12.67 -17.24 -34.42
C ASP A 99 12.00 -18.33 -35.28
N ALA A 100 10.66 -18.39 -35.40
CA ALA A 100 10.00 -19.39 -36.26
C ALA A 100 9.44 -18.77 -37.56
N ARG A 101 10.25 -18.72 -38.61
CA ARG A 101 9.77 -18.44 -39.98
C ARG A 101 9.13 -19.70 -40.59
N GLU A 102 7.90 -20.02 -40.22
CA GLU A 102 7.01 -20.80 -41.09
C GLU A 102 6.03 -19.85 -41.82
N PRO A 103 6.15 -19.70 -43.15
CA PRO A 103 5.22 -18.87 -43.92
C PRO A 103 3.89 -19.62 -44.07
N GLY A 104 2.92 -19.34 -43.17
CA GLY A 104 1.57 -19.91 -43.27
C GLY A 104 0.54 -19.41 -42.24
N LEU A 105 0.96 -18.94 -41.06
CA LEU A 105 0.07 -18.48 -39.98
C LEU A 105 -0.04 -16.94 -39.94
N ALA A 106 -0.65 -16.34 -40.96
CA ALA A 106 -0.92 -14.89 -40.96
C ALA A 106 -2.04 -14.45 -39.97
N ALA A 107 -2.61 -15.36 -39.16
CA ALA A 107 -3.88 -15.16 -38.44
C ALA A 107 -3.78 -14.90 -36.92
N ASP A 108 -2.63 -15.16 -36.29
CA ASP A 108 -2.48 -15.07 -34.83
C ASP A 108 -1.66 -13.86 -34.42
N ARG A 109 -2.30 -12.68 -34.44
CA ARG A 109 -1.66 -11.41 -34.03
C ARG A 109 -2.07 -11.03 -32.60
N PRO A 110 -1.25 -11.25 -31.56
CA PRO A 110 -1.59 -10.76 -30.23
C PRO A 110 -1.66 -9.22 -30.22
N LEU A 111 -2.27 -8.66 -29.18
CA LEU A 111 -2.33 -7.20 -28.99
C LEU A 111 -0.93 -6.60 -28.88
N VAL A 112 -0.06 -7.29 -28.15
CA VAL A 112 1.35 -6.95 -27.97
C VAL A 112 2.16 -8.22 -28.24
N PRO A 113 3.28 -8.18 -28.97
CA PRO A 113 4.12 -9.35 -29.21
C PRO A 113 4.41 -10.13 -27.92
N GLY A 114 4.23 -11.45 -27.97
CA GLY A 114 4.36 -12.32 -26.79
C GLY A 114 3.20 -12.30 -25.78
N SER A 115 2.13 -11.52 -26.00
CA SER A 115 0.95 -11.51 -25.11
C SER A 115 0.03 -12.70 -25.33
N ARG A 116 -0.95 -12.92 -24.45
CA ARG A 116 -2.00 -13.93 -24.68
C ARG A 116 -3.33 -13.25 -24.87
N TYR A 117 -4.25 -13.99 -25.48
CA TYR A 117 -5.66 -13.64 -25.61
C TYR A 117 -6.47 -14.93 -25.63
N ALA A 118 -7.77 -14.84 -25.35
CA ALA A 118 -8.69 -15.97 -25.44
C ALA A 118 -9.29 -16.07 -26.84
N ARG A 119 -9.08 -17.19 -27.54
CA ARG A 119 -9.81 -17.53 -28.76
C ARG A 119 -11.03 -18.37 -28.40
N LEU A 120 -12.21 -17.84 -28.69
CA LEU A 120 -13.49 -18.45 -28.42
C LEU A 120 -14.09 -19.02 -29.71
N VAL A 121 -14.57 -20.26 -29.66
CA VAL A 121 -15.33 -20.91 -30.74
C VAL A 121 -16.71 -21.23 -30.19
N SER A 122 -17.71 -20.45 -30.61
CA SER A 122 -19.10 -20.66 -30.21
C SER A 122 -19.84 -21.54 -31.22
N ASP A 123 -20.65 -22.47 -30.71
CA ASP A 123 -21.57 -23.33 -31.47
C ASP A 123 -23.01 -22.78 -31.53
N GLY A 124 -23.23 -21.55 -31.05
CA GLY A 124 -24.51 -20.85 -31.09
C GLY A 124 -24.73 -19.91 -29.90
N MET A 125 -24.32 -20.31 -28.68
CA MET A 125 -24.35 -19.43 -27.51
C MET A 125 -23.24 -19.81 -26.53
N MET A 126 -22.26 -18.92 -26.38
CA MET A 126 -21.16 -19.08 -25.44
C MET A 126 -21.22 -18.06 -24.32
N VAL A 127 -20.76 -18.42 -23.13
CA VAL A 127 -20.63 -17.51 -21.99
C VAL A 127 -19.23 -17.65 -21.40
N LEU A 128 -18.51 -16.53 -21.36
CA LEU A 128 -17.28 -16.36 -20.60
C LEU A 128 -17.62 -15.68 -19.27
N ARG A 129 -17.14 -16.24 -18.15
CA ARG A 129 -17.53 -15.82 -16.81
C ARG A 129 -16.33 -15.53 -15.92
N ASN A 130 -16.33 -14.39 -15.24
CA ASN A 130 -15.30 -14.01 -14.27
C ASN A 130 -15.90 -13.74 -12.88
N ALA A 131 -15.38 -14.40 -11.85
CA ALA A 131 -15.86 -14.22 -10.48
C ALA A 131 -15.26 -13.00 -9.76
N GLY A 132 -14.29 -12.33 -10.37
CA GLY A 132 -13.42 -11.33 -9.75
C GLY A 132 -12.41 -11.95 -8.79
N HIS A 133 -11.90 -11.13 -7.87
CA HIS A 133 -10.80 -11.48 -6.97
C HIS A 133 -11.20 -12.34 -5.76
N GLY A 134 -12.47 -12.73 -5.63
CA GLY A 134 -12.98 -13.55 -4.52
C GLY A 134 -12.67 -15.06 -4.63
N ARG A 135 -12.82 -15.80 -3.52
CA ARG A 135 -12.69 -17.28 -3.48
C ARG A 135 -13.97 -18.04 -3.88
N ALA A 136 -15.09 -17.32 -3.94
CA ALA A 136 -16.40 -17.89 -4.21
C ALA A 136 -16.77 -17.73 -5.69
N ALA A 137 -17.81 -18.43 -6.13
CA ALA A 137 -18.36 -18.26 -7.48
C ALA A 137 -18.67 -16.79 -7.81
N ALA A 138 -18.98 -15.94 -6.83
CA ALA A 138 -19.18 -14.50 -7.02
C ALA A 138 -18.40 -13.70 -5.98
N GLY A 139 -17.50 -12.84 -6.47
CA GLY A 139 -16.59 -12.02 -5.67
C GLY A 139 -16.62 -10.52 -6.02
N ILE A 140 -17.32 -10.11 -7.08
CA ILE A 140 -17.49 -8.69 -7.45
C ILE A 140 -18.53 -8.05 -6.55
N GLY A 141 -18.23 -6.88 -5.97
CA GLY A 141 -19.18 -6.11 -5.17
C GLY A 141 -20.09 -5.26 -6.05
N ALA A 142 -21.19 -5.82 -6.58
CA ALA A 142 -22.16 -5.05 -7.34
C ALA A 142 -22.92 -4.11 -6.40
N ARG A 143 -22.64 -2.80 -6.47
CA ARG A 143 -23.28 -1.77 -5.65
C ARG A 143 -24.49 -1.18 -6.39
N ARG A 144 -25.61 -1.04 -5.69
CA ARG A 144 -26.86 -0.51 -6.24
C ARG A 144 -26.64 0.88 -6.82
N GLY A 145 -27.01 1.07 -8.08
CA GLY A 145 -26.96 2.37 -8.76
C GLY A 145 -25.57 2.86 -9.14
N VAL A 146 -24.49 2.15 -8.75
CA VAL A 146 -23.14 2.48 -9.20
C VAL A 146 -22.99 2.01 -10.63
N VAL A 147 -22.63 2.94 -11.52
CA VAL A 147 -22.35 2.66 -12.91
C VAL A 147 -21.05 1.86 -13.00
N LEU A 148 -21.08 0.76 -13.74
CA LEU A 148 -19.92 -0.07 -14.05
C LEU A 148 -19.69 -0.04 -15.57
N HIS A 149 -18.50 0.40 -15.97
CA HIS A 149 -18.07 0.41 -17.36
C HIS A 149 -17.36 -0.89 -17.69
N LEU A 150 -17.92 -1.64 -18.63
CA LEU A 150 -17.28 -2.80 -19.24
C LEU A 150 -16.59 -2.36 -20.53
N ASP A 151 -15.31 -2.69 -20.66
CA ASP A 151 -14.50 -2.50 -21.87
C ASP A 151 -13.71 -3.80 -22.12
N LEU A 152 -13.60 -4.22 -23.37
CA LEU A 152 -12.76 -5.32 -23.80
C LEU A 152 -12.39 -5.15 -25.27
N LEU A 153 -11.28 -5.77 -25.65
CA LEU A 153 -10.87 -5.88 -27.04
C LEU A 153 -11.36 -7.21 -27.62
N VAL A 154 -11.92 -7.14 -28.83
CA VAL A 154 -12.39 -8.30 -29.57
C VAL A 154 -11.83 -8.30 -30.98
N ARG A 155 -11.55 -9.47 -31.53
CA ARG A 155 -11.28 -9.64 -32.96
C ARG A 155 -12.18 -10.72 -33.52
N ARG A 156 -13.10 -10.33 -34.39
CA ARG A 156 -14.03 -11.24 -35.05
C ARG A 156 -13.35 -11.92 -36.23
N HIS A 157 -13.34 -13.25 -36.23
CA HIS A 157 -12.94 -14.06 -37.39
C HIS A 157 -14.18 -14.42 -38.19
N SER A 158 -14.85 -15.53 -37.84
CA SER A 158 -16.11 -15.96 -38.45
C SER A 158 -17.35 -15.61 -37.62
N PHE A 159 -17.17 -15.03 -36.43
CA PHE A 159 -18.28 -14.65 -35.55
C PHE A 159 -18.85 -13.27 -35.95
N ASP A 160 -20.14 -13.22 -36.27
CA ASP A 160 -20.87 -11.99 -36.63
C ASP A 160 -21.99 -11.64 -35.64
N GLY A 161 -22.19 -12.47 -34.62
CA GLY A 161 -23.25 -12.34 -33.62
C GLY A 161 -23.08 -11.17 -32.64
N PRO A 162 -24.15 -10.78 -31.93
CA PRO A 162 -24.05 -9.77 -30.88
C PRO A 162 -23.38 -10.28 -29.60
N PHE A 163 -22.79 -9.35 -28.87
CA PHE A 163 -22.26 -9.57 -27.53
C PHE A 163 -23.21 -8.96 -26.48
N ALA A 164 -23.36 -9.64 -25.34
CA ALA A 164 -24.11 -9.11 -24.19
C ALA A 164 -23.36 -9.37 -22.89
N ALA A 165 -23.49 -8.50 -21.90
CA ALA A 165 -22.92 -8.68 -20.58
C ALA A 165 -24.00 -8.73 -19.51
N ARG A 166 -23.74 -9.50 -18.46
CA ARG A 166 -24.59 -9.60 -17.26
C ARG A 166 -23.74 -9.59 -16.01
N LEU A 167 -24.30 -9.03 -14.95
CA LEU A 167 -23.86 -9.32 -13.58
C LEU A 167 -24.84 -10.31 -12.97
N VAL A 168 -24.33 -11.44 -12.49
CA VAL A 168 -25.14 -12.50 -11.88
C VAL A 168 -24.69 -12.76 -10.46
N ASP A 169 -25.64 -12.89 -9.53
CA ASP A 169 -25.32 -13.26 -8.16
C ASP A 169 -25.00 -14.76 -7.99
N ARG A 170 -24.67 -15.16 -6.76
CA ARG A 170 -24.34 -16.56 -6.41
C ARG A 170 -25.45 -17.57 -6.71
N ARG A 171 -26.71 -17.11 -6.86
CA ARG A 171 -27.88 -17.94 -7.18
C ARG A 171 -28.23 -17.87 -8.67
N GLY A 172 -27.41 -17.22 -9.50
CA GLY A 172 -27.65 -17.01 -10.92
C GLY A 172 -28.68 -15.91 -11.19
N LYS A 173 -29.08 -15.11 -10.19
CA LYS A 173 -30.01 -14.01 -10.44
C LYS A 173 -29.28 -12.86 -11.12
N VAL A 174 -29.82 -12.39 -12.23
CA VAL A 174 -29.30 -11.20 -12.93
C VAL A 174 -29.50 -9.96 -12.06
N LEU A 175 -28.47 -9.12 -12.00
CA LEU A 175 -28.37 -7.86 -11.28
C LEU A 175 -28.31 -6.65 -12.22
N ALA A 176 -27.71 -6.84 -13.40
CA ALA A 176 -27.63 -5.90 -14.49
C ALA A 176 -27.42 -6.67 -15.81
N THR A 177 -27.88 -6.12 -16.92
CA THR A 177 -27.67 -6.66 -18.27
C THR A 177 -27.47 -5.51 -19.25
N ALA A 178 -26.65 -5.71 -20.27
CA ALA A 178 -26.46 -4.74 -21.35
C ALA A 178 -25.99 -5.47 -22.62
N GLU A 179 -26.37 -4.97 -23.79
CA GLU A 179 -25.71 -5.32 -25.06
C GLU A 179 -24.45 -4.47 -25.21
N LEU A 180 -23.41 -5.02 -25.84
CA LEU A 180 -22.16 -4.29 -26.04
C LEU A 180 -22.18 -3.57 -27.39
N THR A 181 -21.72 -2.33 -27.37
CA THR A 181 -21.45 -1.55 -28.59
C THR A 181 -20.03 -1.83 -29.04
N VAL A 182 -19.86 -2.20 -30.31
CA VAL A 182 -18.55 -2.50 -30.90
C VAL A 182 -18.14 -1.38 -31.85
N THR A 183 -16.94 -0.86 -31.65
CA THR A 183 -16.34 0.20 -32.48
C THR A 183 -14.92 -0.16 -32.88
N PRO A 184 -14.37 0.41 -33.96
CA PRO A 184 -12.94 0.27 -34.25
C PRO A 184 -12.07 0.68 -33.05
N ALA A 185 -10.92 0.00 -32.86
CA ALA A 185 -9.89 0.37 -31.89
C ALA A 185 -8.67 0.93 -32.64
N PRO A 186 -8.57 2.26 -32.86
CA PRO A 186 -7.51 2.85 -33.68
C PRO A 186 -6.09 2.64 -33.12
N ASP A 187 -6.01 2.56 -31.79
CA ASP A 187 -4.83 2.23 -30.99
C ASP A 187 -4.38 0.77 -31.12
N HIS A 188 -5.27 -0.12 -31.60
CA HIS A 188 -5.04 -1.56 -31.69
C HIS A 188 -5.49 -2.12 -33.05
N PRO A 189 -4.70 -1.91 -34.12
CA PRO A 189 -5.05 -2.36 -35.48
C PRO A 189 -5.38 -3.86 -35.54
N GLY A 190 -6.52 -4.18 -36.13
CA GLY A 190 -7.03 -5.56 -36.24
C GLY A 190 -7.87 -6.02 -35.05
N TRP A 191 -8.03 -5.17 -34.03
CA TRP A 191 -8.97 -5.35 -32.93
C TRP A 191 -10.08 -4.30 -32.99
N GLU A 192 -11.20 -4.63 -32.35
CA GLU A 192 -12.35 -3.77 -32.13
C GLU A 192 -12.56 -3.63 -30.62
N ARG A 193 -13.06 -2.48 -30.18
CA ARG A 193 -13.39 -2.21 -28.78
C ARG A 193 -14.87 -2.47 -28.57
N ALA A 194 -15.21 -3.36 -27.64
CA ALA A 194 -16.58 -3.65 -27.25
C ALA A 194 -16.85 -3.07 -25.86
N THR A 195 -17.90 -2.27 -25.70
CA THR A 195 -18.19 -1.55 -24.45
C THR A 195 -19.63 -1.68 -24.02
N ALA A 196 -19.88 -1.66 -22.70
CA ALA A 196 -21.23 -1.62 -22.13
C ALA A 196 -21.24 -0.92 -20.79
N THR A 197 -22.43 -0.44 -20.39
CA THR A 197 -22.69 0.08 -19.05
C THR A 197 -23.63 -0.84 -18.28
N LEU A 198 -23.21 -1.27 -17.10
CA LEU A 198 -23.98 -2.13 -16.21
C LEU A 198 -24.32 -1.36 -14.93
N ILE A 199 -25.60 -1.30 -14.57
CA ILE A 199 -26.08 -0.62 -13.35
C ILE A 199 -26.82 -1.63 -12.48
N PRO A 200 -26.21 -2.14 -11.38
CA PRO A 200 -26.87 -3.08 -10.50
C PRO A 200 -28.11 -2.46 -9.83
N TYR A 201 -29.26 -3.16 -9.85
CA TYR A 201 -30.47 -2.66 -9.16
C TYR A 201 -30.47 -2.90 -7.64
N ARG A 202 -29.52 -3.70 -7.13
CA ARG A 202 -29.33 -3.98 -5.69
C ARG A 202 -27.88 -4.28 -5.36
N ASN A 203 -27.54 -4.15 -4.08
CA ASN A 203 -26.26 -4.62 -3.56
C ASN A 203 -26.23 -6.15 -3.57
N SER A 204 -25.21 -6.76 -4.16
CA SER A 204 -24.98 -8.20 -4.10
C SER A 204 -23.55 -8.54 -4.51
N LEU A 205 -23.05 -9.67 -4.03
CA LEU A 205 -21.87 -10.27 -4.64
C LEU A 205 -22.26 -10.81 -6.02
N ALA A 206 -21.41 -10.60 -7.02
CA ALA A 206 -21.67 -10.90 -8.41
C ALA A 206 -20.47 -11.57 -9.11
N ALA A 207 -20.76 -12.17 -10.26
CA ALA A 207 -19.80 -12.52 -11.30
C ALA A 207 -20.19 -11.79 -12.58
N LEU A 208 -19.19 -11.43 -13.38
CA LEU A 208 -19.38 -10.93 -14.74
C LEU A 208 -19.59 -12.14 -15.66
N GLU A 209 -20.59 -12.06 -16.53
CA GLU A 209 -20.81 -12.99 -17.64
C GLU A 209 -20.85 -12.20 -18.94
N ILE A 210 -20.04 -12.59 -19.92
CA ILE A 210 -20.02 -12.06 -21.28
C ILE A 210 -20.54 -13.16 -22.19
N GLY A 211 -21.67 -12.91 -22.84
CA GLY A 211 -22.36 -13.79 -23.76
C GLY A 211 -22.05 -13.46 -25.21
N PHE A 212 -21.82 -14.51 -26.00
CA PHE A 212 -21.54 -14.47 -27.43
C PHE A 212 -22.67 -15.24 -28.12
N LYS A 213 -23.61 -14.52 -28.75
CA LYS A 213 -24.81 -15.13 -29.33
C LYS A 213 -24.62 -15.29 -30.84
N GLY A 214 -24.36 -16.50 -31.29
CA GLY A 214 -24.07 -16.83 -32.69
C GLY A 214 -23.04 -17.94 -32.76
N ALA A 215 -22.91 -18.57 -33.93
CA ALA A 215 -21.81 -19.50 -34.17
C ALA A 215 -20.62 -18.74 -34.78
N GLY A 216 -19.40 -19.21 -34.50
CA GLY A 216 -18.18 -18.67 -35.10
C GLY A 216 -17.05 -18.45 -34.11
N THR A 217 -15.95 -17.88 -34.61
CA THR A 217 -14.72 -17.66 -33.86
C THR A 217 -14.49 -16.18 -33.58
N VAL A 218 -14.16 -15.86 -32.33
CA VAL A 218 -13.82 -14.50 -31.88
C VAL A 218 -12.70 -14.57 -30.85
N ASP A 219 -11.72 -13.67 -30.97
CA ASP A 219 -10.68 -13.47 -29.97
C ASP A 219 -11.10 -12.38 -28.97
N VAL A 220 -10.72 -12.52 -27.71
CA VAL A 220 -11.03 -11.60 -26.60
C VAL A 220 -9.77 -11.33 -25.78
N ASP A 221 -9.53 -10.08 -25.44
CA ASP A 221 -8.42 -9.64 -24.58
C ASP A 221 -8.81 -8.41 -23.75
N GLU A 222 -7.96 -8.05 -22.77
CA GLU A 222 -8.04 -6.81 -21.99
C GLU A 222 -9.42 -6.52 -21.36
N VAL A 223 -10.02 -7.51 -20.69
CA VAL A 223 -11.38 -7.36 -20.15
C VAL A 223 -11.37 -6.53 -18.85
N ARG A 224 -11.96 -5.34 -18.88
CA ARG A 224 -12.01 -4.41 -17.74
C ARG A 224 -13.44 -4.14 -17.31
N LEU A 225 -13.72 -4.28 -16.02
CA LEU A 225 -15.00 -3.87 -15.42
C LEU A 225 -14.70 -2.86 -14.29
N ILE A 226 -14.95 -1.60 -14.59
CA ILE A 226 -14.46 -0.47 -13.80
C ILE A 226 -15.65 0.33 -13.22
N PRO A 227 -15.74 0.53 -11.90
CA PRO A 227 -16.72 1.44 -11.32
C PRO A 227 -16.50 2.89 -11.72
N ALA A 228 -17.54 3.60 -12.15
CA ALA A 228 -17.47 5.01 -12.53
C ALA A 228 -17.08 5.95 -11.38
N ASP A 229 -17.22 5.50 -10.13
CA ASP A 229 -16.83 6.23 -8.92
C ASP A 229 -15.42 5.85 -8.43
N HIS A 230 -14.54 5.34 -9.30
CA HIS A 230 -13.13 5.12 -8.98
C HIS A 230 -12.42 6.45 -8.61
N TRP A 231 -11.28 6.35 -7.93
CA TRP A 231 -10.35 7.47 -7.77
C TRP A 231 -9.72 7.83 -9.11
N GLY A 232 -9.49 9.11 -9.38
CA GLY A 232 -9.07 9.60 -10.70
C GLY A 232 -10.21 9.79 -11.72
N ALA A 233 -11.46 9.55 -11.33
CA ALA A 233 -12.60 9.78 -12.21
C ALA A 233 -12.67 11.26 -12.65
N GLY A 234 -12.60 11.48 -13.97
CA GLY A 234 -12.63 12.81 -14.59
C GLY A 234 -11.28 13.55 -14.63
N ASP A 235 -10.21 12.96 -14.11
CA ASP A 235 -8.86 13.51 -14.20
C ASP A 235 -8.09 12.81 -15.33
N PRO A 236 -7.67 13.53 -16.39
CA PRO A 236 -6.99 12.93 -17.53
C PRO A 236 -5.60 12.38 -17.22
N ARG A 237 -4.97 12.75 -16.09
CA ARG A 237 -3.70 12.16 -15.65
C ARG A 237 -3.85 10.67 -15.36
N TRP A 238 -5.02 10.25 -14.88
CA TRP A 238 -5.38 8.86 -14.60
C TRP A 238 -5.79 8.11 -15.89
N SER A 239 -4.90 8.12 -16.89
CA SER A 239 -5.13 7.59 -18.25
C SER A 239 -4.86 6.07 -18.39
N GLN A 240 -4.13 5.48 -17.43
CA GLN A 240 -3.67 4.09 -17.46
C GLN A 240 -4.44 3.25 -16.45
N GLY A 241 -3.88 2.99 -15.27
CA GLY A 241 -4.58 2.34 -14.16
C GLY A 241 -5.45 3.31 -13.37
N VAL A 242 -6.49 2.81 -12.70
CA VAL A 242 -7.36 3.61 -11.81
C VAL A 242 -7.55 2.93 -10.47
N LEU A 243 -7.70 3.72 -9.40
CA LEU A 243 -7.71 3.20 -8.04
C LEU A 243 -9.12 3.11 -7.44
N ARG A 244 -9.30 2.17 -6.53
CA ARG A 244 -10.53 1.98 -5.79
C ARG A 244 -10.68 3.08 -4.72
N ARG A 245 -11.68 3.96 -4.90
CA ARG A 245 -11.86 5.20 -4.13
C ARG A 245 -11.89 5.03 -2.61
N ASP A 246 -12.66 4.08 -2.08
CA ASP A 246 -12.83 3.91 -0.63
C ASP A 246 -11.54 3.47 0.08
N LEU A 247 -10.60 2.84 -0.64
CA LEU A 247 -9.26 2.52 -0.15
C LEU A 247 -8.35 3.73 -0.18
N VAL A 248 -8.33 4.50 -1.27
CA VAL A 248 -7.55 5.75 -1.34
C VAL A 248 -8.00 6.72 -0.26
N GLU A 249 -9.32 6.87 -0.04
CA GLU A 249 -9.87 7.68 1.07
C GLU A 249 -9.43 7.17 2.46
N ALA A 250 -9.33 5.84 2.63
CA ALA A 250 -8.85 5.26 3.89
C ALA A 250 -7.36 5.53 4.14
N ILE A 251 -6.56 5.61 3.08
CA ILE A 251 -5.16 6.01 3.14
C ILE A 251 -5.07 7.53 3.38
N ALA A 252 -5.87 8.34 2.69
CA ALA A 252 -5.94 9.79 2.85
C ALA A 252 -6.29 10.22 4.27
N ASP A 253 -7.13 9.45 4.98
CA ASP A 253 -7.47 9.68 6.38
C ASP A 253 -6.23 9.71 7.29
N LEU A 254 -5.16 8.99 6.94
CA LEU A 254 -3.91 8.95 7.71
C LEU A 254 -3.13 10.27 7.65
N LYS A 255 -3.43 11.13 6.67
CA LYS A 255 -2.62 12.32 6.32
C LYS A 255 -1.14 11.95 6.09
N PRO A 256 -0.85 10.97 5.22
CA PRO A 256 0.51 10.50 5.02
C PRO A 256 1.38 11.63 4.45
N ARG A 257 2.55 11.85 5.04
CA ARG A 257 3.56 12.78 4.51
C ARG A 257 4.42 12.14 3.43
N PHE A 258 4.52 10.81 3.43
CA PHE A 258 5.15 10.03 2.38
C PHE A 258 4.42 8.69 2.21
N ILE A 259 4.63 8.03 1.06
CA ILE A 259 4.18 6.66 0.83
C ILE A 259 5.38 5.83 0.32
N ARG A 260 5.75 4.80 1.08
CA ARG A 260 6.77 3.80 0.73
C ARG A 260 6.16 2.71 -0.15
N PHE A 261 6.68 2.50 -1.35
CA PHE A 261 6.16 1.50 -2.32
C PHE A 261 7.27 1.05 -3.28
N PRO A 262 7.11 -0.05 -4.04
CA PRO A 262 6.12 -1.08 -3.84
C PRO A 262 6.60 -2.09 -2.78
N GLY A 263 7.57 -1.72 -1.93
CA GLY A 263 8.18 -2.60 -0.90
C GLY A 263 7.16 -3.37 -0.08
N GLY A 264 7.52 -4.35 0.75
CA GLY A 264 8.85 -4.75 1.17
C GLY A 264 9.37 -5.92 0.33
N CYS A 265 9.08 -7.15 0.76
CA CYS A 265 9.64 -8.37 0.15
C CYS A 265 9.42 -8.46 -1.37
N ILE A 266 8.35 -7.85 -1.92
CA ILE A 266 8.10 -7.92 -3.38
C ILE A 266 9.19 -7.27 -4.22
N VAL A 267 9.90 -6.29 -3.68
CA VAL A 267 11.04 -5.67 -4.37
C VAL A 267 12.17 -6.66 -4.58
N GLU A 268 12.41 -7.53 -3.60
CA GLU A 268 13.47 -8.53 -3.64
C GLU A 268 13.08 -9.76 -4.47
N GLY A 269 11.79 -10.14 -4.46
CA GLY A 269 11.29 -11.34 -5.14
C GLY A 269 11.70 -12.66 -4.48
N LEU A 270 11.22 -13.79 -5.02
CA LEU A 270 11.66 -15.13 -4.59
C LEU A 270 13.00 -15.54 -5.18
N ASP A 271 13.33 -14.98 -6.34
CA ASP A 271 14.60 -15.06 -7.03
C ASP A 271 14.84 -13.72 -7.74
N CYS A 272 16.06 -13.48 -8.21
CA CYS A 272 16.40 -12.21 -8.87
C CYS A 272 15.61 -11.98 -10.16
N ALA A 273 15.01 -13.02 -10.77
CA ALA A 273 14.19 -12.88 -11.97
C ALA A 273 12.75 -12.44 -11.66
N ASN A 274 12.30 -12.62 -10.41
CA ASN A 274 11.01 -12.18 -9.88
C ASN A 274 11.13 -10.93 -8.99
N ALA A 275 12.30 -10.31 -8.89
CA ALA A 275 12.45 -9.00 -8.27
C ALA A 275 11.53 -7.99 -8.98
N TYR A 276 10.98 -7.02 -8.23
CA TYR A 276 10.04 -6.07 -8.80
C TYR A 276 10.73 -5.16 -9.81
N ASP A 277 10.31 -5.24 -11.06
CA ASP A 277 10.79 -4.40 -12.15
C ASP A 277 9.80 -3.27 -12.42
N TRP A 278 10.16 -2.05 -12.01
CA TRP A 278 9.29 -0.88 -12.15
C TRP A 278 8.98 -0.53 -13.62
N LYS A 279 9.90 -0.83 -14.56
CA LYS A 279 9.74 -0.52 -15.99
C LYS A 279 8.59 -1.32 -16.60
N ARG A 280 8.32 -2.52 -16.07
CA ARG A 280 7.16 -3.34 -16.46
C ARG A 280 5.82 -2.81 -15.94
N THR A 281 5.84 -1.71 -15.16
CA THR A 281 4.67 -1.17 -14.47
C THR A 281 4.29 0.24 -14.89
N VAL A 282 4.96 0.77 -15.92
CA VAL A 282 4.68 2.08 -16.52
C VAL A 282 4.37 1.92 -18.00
N GLY A 283 3.75 2.94 -18.60
CA GLY A 283 3.28 2.88 -19.98
C GLY A 283 1.93 2.16 -20.13
N PRO A 284 1.45 1.99 -21.37
CA PRO A 284 0.13 1.42 -21.64
C PRO A 284 -0.08 0.07 -20.96
N VAL A 285 -1.23 -0.11 -20.32
CA VAL A 285 -1.51 -1.25 -19.43
C VAL A 285 -1.41 -2.59 -20.15
N GLU A 286 -1.83 -2.66 -21.41
CA GLU A 286 -1.78 -3.87 -22.24
C GLU A 286 -0.35 -4.34 -22.59
N ARG A 287 0.64 -3.46 -22.38
CA ARG A 287 2.08 -3.80 -22.53
C ARG A 287 2.70 -4.28 -21.22
N ARG A 288 2.01 -4.14 -20.08
CA ARG A 288 2.49 -4.51 -18.76
C ARG A 288 2.27 -6.00 -18.53
N ARG A 289 3.34 -6.79 -18.61
CA ARG A 289 3.27 -8.26 -18.49
C ARG A 289 3.10 -8.68 -17.03
N PRO A 290 2.03 -9.41 -16.66
CA PRO A 290 1.85 -9.90 -15.30
C PRO A 290 2.99 -10.81 -14.84
N ASP A 291 3.20 -10.91 -13.54
CA ASP A 291 4.07 -11.92 -12.93
C ASP A 291 3.41 -12.55 -11.70
N TYR A 292 3.97 -13.64 -11.18
CA TYR A 292 3.49 -14.23 -9.94
C TYR A 292 3.88 -13.36 -8.75
N ASN A 293 2.96 -13.23 -7.79
CA ASN A 293 3.23 -12.51 -6.56
C ASN A 293 3.89 -13.47 -5.55
N LEU A 294 5.00 -13.09 -4.93
CA LEU A 294 5.68 -13.94 -3.93
C LEU A 294 4.78 -14.30 -2.74
N TRP A 295 3.85 -13.43 -2.35
CA TRP A 295 2.89 -13.70 -1.28
C TRP A 295 1.88 -14.78 -1.68
N GLY A 296 1.86 -15.20 -2.95
CA GLY A 296 1.24 -16.44 -3.40
C GLY A 296 1.74 -17.67 -2.62
N LEU A 297 2.97 -17.68 -2.08
CA LEU A 297 3.51 -18.78 -1.24
C LEU A 297 2.70 -19.02 0.04
N SER A 298 2.04 -17.98 0.53
CA SER A 298 1.20 -18.05 1.73
C SER A 298 -0.22 -18.48 1.41
N THR A 299 -0.55 -18.69 0.13
CA THR A 299 -1.87 -19.13 -0.32
C THR A 299 -1.84 -20.63 -0.64
N ARG A 300 -2.92 -21.36 -0.31
CA ARG A 300 -3.02 -22.81 -0.58
C ARG A 300 -2.95 -23.17 -2.07
N GLY A 301 -3.22 -22.21 -2.97
CA GLY A 301 -3.32 -22.42 -4.41
C GLY A 301 -2.18 -21.82 -5.21
N GLY A 302 -1.28 -21.03 -4.59
CA GLY A 302 -0.39 -20.14 -5.34
C GLY A 302 -1.16 -19.09 -6.13
N ASP A 303 -2.39 -18.76 -5.71
CA ASP A 303 -3.40 -18.07 -6.51
C ASP A 303 -3.34 -16.54 -6.38
N TYR A 304 -2.13 -15.99 -6.52
CA TYR A 304 -1.88 -14.56 -6.48
C TYR A 304 -0.80 -14.16 -7.50
N SER A 305 -1.14 -13.15 -8.31
CA SER A 305 -0.34 -12.62 -9.41
C SER A 305 -0.43 -11.10 -9.36
N GLN A 306 0.61 -10.43 -9.82
CA GLN A 306 0.69 -9.00 -10.01
C GLN A 306 0.37 -8.71 -11.48
N SER A 307 -0.77 -8.07 -11.74
CA SER A 307 -1.17 -7.68 -13.09
C SER A 307 -0.42 -6.44 -13.59
N PHE A 308 0.17 -5.67 -12.67
CA PHE A 308 0.80 -4.38 -12.93
C PHE A 308 -0.13 -3.33 -13.58
N GLN A 309 -1.46 -3.52 -13.58
CA GLN A 309 -2.42 -2.47 -13.96
C GLN A 309 -2.30 -1.24 -13.06
N VAL A 310 -1.88 -1.44 -11.81
CA VAL A 310 -1.47 -0.38 -10.90
C VAL A 310 0.01 -0.59 -10.62
N GLY A 311 0.80 0.41 -10.99
CA GLY A 311 2.25 0.41 -10.96
C GLY A 311 2.81 1.74 -10.51
N TYR A 312 4.07 2.02 -10.88
CA TYR A 312 4.76 3.23 -10.45
C TYR A 312 4.01 4.50 -10.87
N TYR A 313 3.49 4.60 -12.09
CA TYR A 313 2.73 5.77 -12.52
C TYR A 313 1.54 6.07 -11.59
N GLU A 314 0.73 5.04 -11.28
CA GLU A 314 -0.43 5.18 -10.40
C GLU A 314 -0.03 5.44 -8.93
N TYR A 315 1.09 4.88 -8.45
CA TYR A 315 1.59 5.16 -7.09
C TYR A 315 2.05 6.62 -6.93
N PHE A 316 2.76 7.16 -7.94
CA PHE A 316 3.20 8.55 -7.93
C PHE A 316 2.02 9.52 -8.03
N LEU A 317 1.02 9.26 -8.89
CA LEU A 317 -0.21 10.05 -8.93
C LEU A 317 -0.98 10.03 -7.60
N MET A 318 -1.06 8.86 -6.95
CA MET A 318 -1.67 8.77 -5.62
C MET A 318 -0.89 9.61 -4.59
N CYS A 319 0.44 9.64 -4.66
CA CYS A 319 1.24 10.49 -3.78
C CYS A 319 0.91 11.98 -4.00
N GLU A 320 0.89 12.45 -5.25
CA GLU A 320 0.51 13.85 -5.57
C GLU A 320 -0.88 14.22 -5.07
N ASP A 321 -1.88 13.38 -5.39
CA ASP A 321 -3.27 13.62 -5.02
C ASP A 321 -3.49 13.67 -3.50
N LEU A 322 -2.65 12.95 -2.74
CA LEU A 322 -2.69 12.93 -1.27
C LEU A 322 -1.74 13.96 -0.62
N GLY A 323 -0.96 14.70 -1.41
CA GLY A 323 0.06 15.63 -0.91
C GLY A 323 1.20 14.93 -0.16
N ALA A 324 1.48 13.67 -0.50
CA ALA A 324 2.53 12.85 0.08
C ALA A 324 3.75 12.80 -0.84
N LYS A 325 4.94 12.66 -0.27
CA LYS A 325 6.17 12.38 -1.04
C LYS A 325 6.25 10.90 -1.44
N PRO A 326 6.62 10.56 -2.68
CA PRO A 326 6.91 9.18 -3.06
C PRO A 326 8.23 8.71 -2.44
N LEU A 327 8.24 7.52 -1.86
CA LEU A 327 9.44 6.80 -1.46
C LEU A 327 9.49 5.46 -2.20
N PRO A 328 9.98 5.43 -3.46
CA PRO A 328 10.16 4.18 -4.17
C PRO A 328 11.28 3.33 -3.54
N VAL A 329 11.03 2.03 -3.45
CA VAL A 329 11.97 1.02 -2.98
C VAL A 329 12.46 0.23 -4.19
N VAL A 330 13.76 0.25 -4.44
CA VAL A 330 14.40 -0.38 -5.61
C VAL A 330 15.22 -1.59 -5.22
N GLY A 331 15.28 -2.58 -6.11
CA GLY A 331 16.07 -3.79 -5.92
C GLY A 331 17.57 -3.52 -5.94
N VAL A 332 18.33 -4.43 -5.34
CA VAL A 332 19.80 -4.36 -5.28
C VAL A 332 20.47 -5.60 -5.86
N GLY A 333 19.73 -6.43 -6.61
CA GLY A 333 20.24 -7.69 -7.14
C GLY A 333 20.48 -8.76 -6.06
N ILE A 334 19.78 -8.67 -4.93
CA ILE A 334 19.70 -9.70 -3.89
C ILE A 334 18.22 -10.10 -3.77
N ALA A 335 17.94 -11.39 -3.89
CA ALA A 335 16.60 -11.93 -3.67
C ALA A 335 16.26 -11.96 -2.18
N CYS A 336 14.98 -12.12 -1.83
CA CYS A 336 14.53 -12.03 -0.44
C CYS A 336 15.32 -12.96 0.49
N GLN A 337 16.17 -12.41 1.36
CA GLN A 337 17.15 -13.19 2.15
C GLN A 337 16.48 -14.12 3.18
N LEU A 338 15.21 -13.86 3.51
CA LEU A 338 14.39 -14.76 4.33
C LEU A 338 13.93 -16.03 3.59
N ARG A 339 14.04 -16.06 2.26
CA ARG A 339 13.46 -17.10 1.38
C ARG A 339 14.45 -17.65 0.36
N SER A 340 15.48 -16.91 0.01
CA SER A 340 16.46 -17.24 -1.02
C SER A 340 17.85 -16.79 -0.62
N SER A 341 18.87 -17.47 -1.15
CA SER A 341 20.27 -17.05 -1.04
C SER A 341 20.80 -16.50 -2.38
N GLU A 342 19.91 -16.28 -3.35
CA GLU A 342 20.29 -15.84 -4.68
C GLU A 342 20.71 -14.37 -4.69
N THR A 343 21.84 -14.10 -5.31
CA THR A 343 22.41 -12.77 -5.50
C THR A 343 23.05 -12.73 -6.88
N LEU A 344 22.87 -11.62 -7.59
CA LEU A 344 23.60 -11.36 -8.82
C LEU A 344 25.09 -11.14 -8.50
N PRO A 345 26.03 -11.61 -9.35
CA PRO A 345 27.44 -11.24 -9.23
C PRO A 345 27.60 -9.72 -9.39
N ILE A 346 28.38 -9.09 -8.53
CA ILE A 346 28.49 -7.63 -8.45
C ILE A 346 29.17 -7.00 -9.70
N ASP A 347 29.95 -7.80 -10.41
CA ASP A 347 30.66 -7.44 -11.64
C ASP A 347 29.91 -7.83 -12.92
N SER A 348 28.72 -8.42 -12.80
CA SER A 348 27.90 -8.84 -13.94
C SER A 348 27.17 -7.69 -14.62
N ASP A 349 26.84 -7.88 -15.91
CA ASP A 349 25.96 -6.96 -16.65
C ASP A 349 24.56 -6.89 -16.02
N ALA A 350 24.09 -7.98 -15.40
CA ALA A 350 22.81 -8.00 -14.71
C ALA A 350 22.79 -7.04 -13.50
N PHE A 351 23.85 -6.98 -12.70
CA PHE A 351 23.92 -6.01 -11.60
C PHE A 351 24.12 -4.57 -12.10
N ARG A 352 24.87 -4.38 -13.19
CA ARG A 352 24.93 -3.07 -13.87
C ARG A 352 23.55 -2.61 -14.33
N ALA A 353 22.74 -3.50 -14.90
CA ALA A 353 21.38 -3.21 -15.30
C ALA A 353 20.50 -2.80 -14.10
N VAL A 354 20.60 -3.49 -12.96
CA VAL A 354 19.91 -3.07 -11.72
C VAL A 354 20.27 -1.64 -11.33
N THR A 355 21.55 -1.25 -11.42
CA THR A 355 21.98 0.12 -11.11
C THR A 355 21.40 1.11 -12.13
N GLN A 356 21.43 0.77 -13.42
CA GLN A 356 20.84 1.60 -14.47
C GLN A 356 19.32 1.76 -14.32
N ASP A 357 18.61 0.72 -13.89
CA ASP A 357 17.17 0.78 -13.65
C ASP A 357 16.81 1.82 -12.57
N VAL A 358 17.67 2.04 -11.58
CA VAL A 358 17.49 3.10 -10.58
C VAL A 358 17.69 4.49 -11.18
N LEU A 359 18.67 4.66 -12.07
CA LEU A 359 18.89 5.94 -12.76
C LEU A 359 17.76 6.25 -13.74
N ASP A 360 17.31 5.24 -14.47
CA ASP A 360 16.17 5.34 -15.38
C ASP A 360 14.87 5.69 -14.65
N LEU A 361 14.70 5.22 -13.40
CA LEU A 361 13.57 5.63 -12.55
C LEU A 361 13.65 7.13 -12.22
N ILE A 362 14.84 7.63 -11.90
CA ILE A 362 15.06 9.06 -11.62
C ILE A 362 14.77 9.90 -12.87
N ASP A 363 15.23 9.44 -14.03
CA ASP A 363 14.99 10.09 -15.32
C ASP A 363 13.50 10.08 -15.68
N TRP A 364 12.84 8.92 -15.54
CA TRP A 364 11.40 8.79 -15.72
C TRP A 364 10.62 9.74 -14.82
N ALA A 365 11.00 9.86 -13.55
CA ALA A 365 10.28 10.69 -12.59
C ALA A 365 10.58 12.18 -12.74
N THR A 366 11.82 12.56 -13.05
CA THR A 366 12.29 13.95 -12.89
C THR A 366 12.84 14.61 -14.15
N GLY A 367 13.10 13.82 -15.20
CA GLY A 367 13.71 14.29 -16.44
C GLY A 367 12.77 15.14 -17.30
N ASP A 368 13.37 15.80 -18.28
CA ASP A 368 12.70 16.59 -19.31
C ASP A 368 12.23 15.68 -20.48
N PRO A 369 10.93 15.64 -20.79
CA PRO A 369 10.39 14.79 -21.84
C PRO A 369 10.90 15.12 -23.25
N ASP A 370 11.43 16.32 -23.50
CA ASP A 370 11.95 16.70 -24.81
C ASP A 370 13.32 16.07 -25.11
N THR A 371 14.04 15.64 -24.07
CA THR A 371 15.43 15.15 -24.19
C THR A 371 15.66 13.77 -23.60
N ASN A 372 14.74 13.26 -22.78
CA ASN A 372 14.86 11.97 -22.13
C ASN A 372 13.68 11.04 -22.47
N GLU A 373 13.97 9.85 -22.98
CA GLU A 373 12.94 8.90 -23.44
C GLU A 373 12.04 8.38 -22.32
N TRP A 374 12.57 8.25 -21.10
CA TRP A 374 11.81 7.84 -19.93
C TRP A 374 10.86 8.94 -19.47
N ALA A 375 11.34 10.19 -19.42
CA ALA A 375 10.47 11.33 -19.13
C ALA A 375 9.39 11.52 -20.20
N ARG A 376 9.70 11.23 -21.48
CA ARG A 376 8.70 11.23 -22.55
C ARG A 376 7.62 10.16 -22.30
N LEU A 377 7.98 8.97 -21.83
CA LEU A 377 7.00 7.94 -21.46
C LEU A 377 6.06 8.40 -20.33
N ARG A 378 6.56 9.18 -19.35
CA ARG A 378 5.75 9.84 -18.31
C ARG A 378 4.79 10.87 -18.93
N ALA A 379 5.30 11.72 -19.83
CA ALA A 379 4.51 12.73 -20.52
C ALA A 379 3.40 12.11 -21.40
N GLU A 380 3.70 11.05 -22.14
CA GLU A 380 2.74 10.30 -22.96
C GLU A 380 1.63 9.64 -22.12
N ALA A 381 1.91 9.32 -20.84
CA ALA A 381 0.90 8.86 -19.89
C ALA A 381 -0.03 9.99 -19.40
N GLY A 382 0.22 11.25 -19.77
CA GLY A 382 -0.59 12.40 -19.39
C GLY A 382 0.01 13.25 -18.25
N HIS A 383 1.28 13.05 -17.90
CA HIS A 383 1.97 13.83 -16.86
C HIS A 383 3.34 14.35 -17.35
N PRO A 384 3.35 15.49 -18.08
CA PRO A 384 4.60 16.05 -18.61
C PRO A 384 5.50 16.64 -17.51
N GLU A 385 4.92 17.10 -16.41
CA GLU A 385 5.66 17.72 -15.30
C GLU A 385 6.50 16.69 -14.53
N PRO A 386 7.63 17.07 -13.93
CA PRO A 386 8.38 16.20 -13.04
C PRO A 386 7.57 15.80 -11.78
N PHE A 387 7.66 14.54 -11.38
CA PHE A 387 7.23 14.10 -10.05
C PHE A 387 8.19 14.61 -8.98
N ALA A 388 7.68 14.81 -7.76
CA ALA A 388 8.46 15.21 -6.59
C ALA A 388 9.29 14.05 -5.99
N LEU A 389 10.29 13.54 -6.72
CA LEU A 389 11.19 12.49 -6.24
C LEU A 389 12.45 13.07 -5.60
N ASP A 390 12.48 13.12 -4.27
CA ASP A 390 13.62 13.58 -3.47
C ASP A 390 14.24 12.49 -2.57
N MET A 391 13.64 11.29 -2.53
CA MET A 391 14.10 10.18 -1.70
C MET A 391 13.95 8.83 -2.41
N ILE A 392 14.89 7.91 -2.24
CA ILE A 392 14.84 6.53 -2.77
C ILE A 392 15.34 5.55 -1.71
N ALA A 393 14.63 4.44 -1.51
CA ALA A 393 15.10 3.33 -0.68
C ALA A 393 15.84 2.29 -1.53
N ILE A 394 17.09 2.01 -1.19
CA ILE A 394 17.97 1.11 -1.94
C ILE A 394 18.01 -0.24 -1.22
N GLY A 395 17.19 -1.18 -1.69
CA GLY A 395 16.98 -2.49 -1.05
C GLY A 395 15.88 -2.48 0.00
N ASN A 396 15.43 -3.67 0.37
CA ASN A 396 14.43 -3.91 1.43
C ASN A 396 14.91 -5.06 2.30
N GLU A 397 14.94 -4.89 3.63
CA GLU A 397 15.38 -5.93 4.58
C GLU A 397 16.72 -6.61 4.27
N ASN A 398 17.47 -6.07 3.29
CA ASN A 398 18.76 -6.59 2.88
C ASN A 398 19.80 -6.20 3.91
N SER A 399 20.78 -7.09 4.10
CA SER A 399 21.70 -7.00 5.21
C SER A 399 23.06 -7.64 4.89
N GLY A 400 24.06 -7.34 5.73
CA GLY A 400 25.40 -7.91 5.62
C GLY A 400 26.33 -7.22 4.61
N PRO A 401 27.60 -7.68 4.51
CA PRO A 401 28.63 -6.99 3.72
C PRO A 401 28.29 -6.84 2.22
N GLY A 402 27.73 -7.90 1.62
CA GLY A 402 27.41 -7.91 0.20
C GLY A 402 26.31 -6.90 -0.17
N TYR A 403 25.37 -6.66 0.73
CA TYR A 403 24.38 -5.60 0.58
C TYR A 403 25.02 -4.22 0.70
N LEU A 404 25.82 -3.97 1.74
CA LEU A 404 26.44 -2.67 1.96
C LEU A 404 27.38 -2.24 0.81
N GLU A 405 28.05 -3.21 0.16
CA GLU A 405 28.85 -2.94 -1.04
C GLU A 405 27.98 -2.47 -2.22
N ARG A 406 26.85 -3.15 -2.47
CA ARG A 406 25.89 -2.80 -3.53
C ARG A 406 25.20 -1.47 -3.26
N PHE A 407 24.78 -1.26 -2.02
CA PHE A 407 24.22 0.01 -1.57
C PHE A 407 25.19 1.15 -1.86
N ARG A 408 26.48 1.00 -1.55
CA ARG A 408 27.50 2.02 -1.84
C ARG A 408 27.58 2.32 -3.35
N ILE A 409 27.65 1.29 -4.19
CA ILE A 409 27.72 1.46 -5.66
C ILE A 409 26.49 2.21 -6.19
N ILE A 410 25.30 1.77 -5.81
CA ILE A 410 24.04 2.38 -6.29
C ILE A 410 23.90 3.80 -5.74
N ARG A 411 24.21 4.05 -4.46
CA ARG A 411 24.20 5.38 -3.85
C ARG A 411 25.14 6.34 -4.57
N GLU A 412 26.36 5.91 -4.89
CA GLU A 412 27.33 6.73 -5.62
C GLU A 412 26.82 7.06 -7.04
N ALA A 413 26.22 6.09 -7.74
CA ALA A 413 25.61 6.31 -9.05
C ALA A 413 24.45 7.31 -8.96
N VAL A 414 23.53 7.15 -8.00
CA VAL A 414 22.40 8.07 -7.77
C VAL A 414 22.89 9.48 -7.49
N ARG A 415 23.89 9.64 -6.62
CA ARG A 415 24.47 10.96 -6.29
C ARG A 415 25.13 11.65 -7.47
N ALA A 416 25.85 10.88 -8.29
CA ALA A 416 26.49 11.40 -9.48
C ALA A 416 25.44 11.84 -10.53
N HIS A 417 24.36 11.07 -10.66
CA HIS A 417 23.30 11.32 -11.64
C HIS A 417 22.36 12.46 -11.23
N ARG A 418 21.93 12.48 -9.97
CA ARG A 418 21.01 13.48 -9.40
C ARG A 418 21.42 13.85 -7.97
N PRO A 419 22.29 14.86 -7.80
CA PRO A 419 22.66 15.35 -6.47
C PRO A 419 21.43 15.82 -5.68
N GLY A 420 21.41 15.54 -4.37
CA GLY A 420 20.37 16.00 -3.45
C GLY A 420 19.26 14.98 -3.13
N ILE A 421 19.20 13.85 -3.84
CA ILE A 421 18.30 12.74 -3.45
C ILE A 421 18.81 12.11 -2.15
N GLU A 422 17.92 11.98 -1.15
CA GLU A 422 18.21 11.22 0.05
C GLU A 422 18.06 9.72 -0.22
N VAL A 423 18.98 8.92 0.30
CA VAL A 423 18.93 7.47 0.17
C VAL A 423 18.59 6.81 1.49
N VAL A 424 17.68 5.84 1.44
CA VAL A 424 17.29 5.04 2.60
C VAL A 424 18.03 3.69 2.54
N LEU A 425 18.82 3.41 3.58
CA LEU A 425 19.64 2.21 3.77
C LEU A 425 18.87 1.21 4.65
N SER A 426 18.69 -0.03 4.19
CA SER A 426 18.14 -1.11 5.01
C SER A 426 19.08 -1.52 6.16
N ALA A 427 18.55 -1.63 7.37
CA ALA A 427 19.24 -2.23 8.52
C ALA A 427 18.98 -3.74 8.67
N GLY A 428 18.32 -4.36 7.68
CA GLY A 428 17.92 -5.77 7.70
C GLY A 428 16.54 -6.00 8.32
N ALA A 429 16.09 -7.25 8.32
CA ALA A 429 14.76 -7.65 8.83
C ALA A 429 14.58 -7.53 10.36
N LEU A 430 15.64 -7.21 11.12
CA LEU A 430 15.61 -7.13 12.58
C LEU A 430 16.23 -5.80 13.04
N ALA A 431 15.56 -5.12 13.97
CA ALA A 431 16.06 -3.89 14.61
C ALA A 431 17.15 -4.12 15.70
N TRP A 432 17.94 -5.19 15.58
CA TRP A 432 19.06 -5.54 16.47
C TRP A 432 19.98 -6.58 15.84
N GLY A 433 21.17 -6.76 16.41
CA GLY A 433 22.12 -7.81 16.04
C GLY A 433 23.22 -7.32 15.11
N THR A 434 24.13 -8.23 14.73
CA THR A 434 25.37 -7.87 14.03
C THR A 434 25.13 -7.12 12.73
N GLU A 435 24.20 -7.58 11.89
CA GLU A 435 23.93 -6.96 10.60
C GLU A 435 23.30 -5.57 10.72
N TYR A 436 22.42 -5.40 11.70
CA TYR A 436 21.86 -4.12 12.09
C TYR A 436 22.94 -3.12 12.52
N GLU A 437 23.84 -3.54 13.41
CA GLU A 437 24.96 -2.70 13.88
C GLU A 437 25.91 -2.33 12.74
N MET A 438 26.10 -3.24 11.77
CA MET A 438 26.92 -2.98 10.58
C MET A 438 26.30 -1.91 9.68
N ALA A 439 24.98 -1.94 9.47
CA ALA A 439 24.29 -0.93 8.67
C ALA A 439 24.38 0.45 9.33
N TRP A 440 24.13 0.54 10.64
CA TRP A 440 24.29 1.76 11.41
C TRP A 440 25.72 2.30 11.39
N ALA A 441 26.72 1.43 11.59
CA ALA A 441 28.13 1.81 11.47
C ALA A 441 28.49 2.27 10.05
N HIS A 442 27.89 1.69 9.01
CA HIS A 442 28.07 2.14 7.63
C HIS A 442 27.49 3.55 7.42
N ALA A 443 26.26 3.79 7.88
CA ALA A 443 25.59 5.08 7.75
C ALA A 443 26.34 6.19 8.50
N ARG A 444 26.84 5.93 9.72
CA ARG A 444 27.64 6.92 10.47
C ARG A 444 28.96 7.29 9.79
N ARG A 445 29.55 6.39 9.00
CA ARG A 445 30.73 6.71 8.17
C ARG A 445 30.37 7.53 6.93
N HIS A 446 29.12 7.49 6.49
CA HIS A 446 28.62 8.18 5.28
C HIS A 446 27.27 8.87 5.53
N PRO A 447 27.20 9.81 6.50
CA PRO A 447 25.94 10.29 7.07
C PRO A 447 25.17 11.23 6.13
N GLU A 448 25.87 11.97 5.27
CA GLU A 448 25.26 12.89 4.32
C GLU A 448 24.19 12.15 3.51
N GLY A 449 22.98 12.70 3.44
CA GLY A 449 21.85 12.20 2.63
C GLY A 449 21.51 10.73 2.83
N THR A 450 21.86 10.12 3.98
CA THR A 450 21.58 8.72 4.29
C THR A 450 20.64 8.64 5.49
N ILE A 451 19.57 7.86 5.35
CA ILE A 451 18.62 7.54 6.43
C ILE A 451 18.64 6.02 6.63
N VAL A 452 18.68 5.55 7.88
CA VAL A 452 18.67 4.11 8.19
C VAL A 452 17.25 3.61 8.39
N ASP A 453 16.82 2.58 7.65
CA ASP A 453 15.52 1.93 7.75
C ASP A 453 15.55 0.74 8.72
N GLU A 454 14.81 0.85 9.82
CA GLU A 454 14.62 -0.20 10.82
C GLU A 454 13.22 -0.81 10.74
N HIS A 455 13.16 -2.13 10.84
CA HIS A 455 11.90 -2.86 10.90
C HIS A 455 11.73 -3.59 12.25
N PHE A 456 10.53 -3.53 12.82
CA PHE A 456 10.20 -4.40 13.95
C PHE A 456 8.70 -4.72 14.08
N TYR A 457 8.44 -6.00 14.31
CA TYR A 457 7.12 -6.56 14.59
C TYR A 457 7.18 -7.21 15.98
N LYS A 458 6.57 -6.56 16.99
CA LYS A 458 6.81 -6.89 18.40
C LYS A 458 5.53 -6.93 19.22
N SER A 459 5.61 -7.49 20.42
CA SER A 459 4.45 -7.55 21.31
C SER A 459 4.02 -6.15 21.75
N PRO A 460 2.72 -5.92 22.08
CA PRO A 460 2.28 -4.63 22.60
C PRO A 460 3.08 -4.13 23.81
N THR A 461 3.54 -5.03 24.68
CA THR A 461 4.39 -4.66 25.82
C THR A 461 5.74 -4.09 25.36
N TRP A 462 6.44 -4.81 24.48
CA TRP A 462 7.71 -4.31 23.94
C TRP A 462 7.53 -2.98 23.21
N THR A 463 6.43 -2.81 22.47
CA THR A 463 6.15 -1.56 21.74
C THR A 463 5.93 -0.38 22.70
N ILE A 464 5.30 -0.60 23.86
CA ILE A 464 5.21 0.44 24.91
C ILE A 464 6.61 0.76 25.45
N ASP A 465 7.42 -0.25 25.75
CA ASP A 465 8.79 -0.07 26.28
C ASP A 465 9.69 0.66 25.26
N ALA A 466 9.42 0.49 23.97
CA ALA A 466 10.13 1.18 22.89
C ALA A 466 9.78 2.67 22.77
N ALA A 467 8.87 3.21 23.60
CA ALA A 467 8.52 4.63 23.58
C ALA A 467 9.69 5.57 23.94
N THR A 468 10.79 5.07 24.51
CA THR A 468 12.03 5.84 24.75
C THR A 468 13.20 5.40 23.88
N ARG A 469 12.95 4.53 22.87
CA ARG A 469 14.00 3.90 22.04
C ARG A 469 14.96 4.91 21.39
N TYR A 470 14.46 6.08 21.02
CA TYR A 470 15.22 7.09 20.27
C TYR A 470 15.70 8.26 21.12
N ASP A 471 15.35 8.30 22.41
CA ASP A 471 15.68 9.43 23.31
C ASP A 471 17.21 9.67 23.36
N ASP A 472 17.99 8.58 23.41
CA ASP A 472 19.46 8.60 23.51
C ASP A 472 20.17 8.35 22.16
N LEU A 473 19.43 8.25 21.05
CA LEU A 473 20.04 8.02 19.73
C LEU A 473 20.89 9.24 19.34
N PRO A 474 22.16 9.09 18.91
CA PRO A 474 22.93 10.23 18.42
C PRO A 474 22.24 10.92 17.24
N ARG A 475 22.28 12.26 17.20
CA ARG A 475 21.65 13.08 16.14
C ARG A 475 22.57 13.27 14.92
N ASP A 476 23.41 12.27 14.63
CA ASP A 476 24.38 12.27 13.52
C ASP A 476 23.84 11.64 12.24
N VAL A 477 22.94 10.66 12.38
CA VAL A 477 22.26 9.95 11.30
C VAL A 477 20.79 9.80 11.65
N ARG A 478 19.91 10.07 10.68
CA ARG A 478 18.45 9.95 10.87
C ARG A 478 17.98 8.51 10.67
N VAL A 479 16.87 8.16 11.33
CA VAL A 479 16.23 6.84 11.25
C VAL A 479 14.85 6.93 10.62
N ALA A 480 14.56 5.99 9.73
CA ALA A 480 13.22 5.64 9.29
C ALA A 480 12.81 4.34 10.00
N VAL A 481 11.59 4.30 10.52
CA VAL A 481 10.94 3.04 10.94
C VAL A 481 9.99 2.64 9.82
N GLY A 482 10.56 2.11 8.73
CA GLY A 482 9.83 1.83 7.49
C GLY A 482 8.77 0.74 7.63
N GLU A 483 8.92 -0.15 8.61
CA GLU A 483 7.89 -1.13 8.97
C GLU A 483 7.83 -1.36 10.47
N TYR A 484 6.66 -1.11 11.05
CA TYR A 484 6.38 -1.56 12.42
C TYR A 484 4.93 -1.98 12.64
N ALA A 485 4.74 -2.87 13.61
CA ALA A 485 3.44 -3.14 14.22
C ALA A 485 3.59 -3.73 15.62
N ALA A 486 2.62 -3.45 16.50
CA ALA A 486 2.47 -4.11 17.80
C ALA A 486 1.85 -5.52 17.66
N ASN A 487 2.43 -6.33 16.78
CA ASN A 487 2.11 -7.73 16.58
C ASN A 487 3.38 -8.55 16.31
N LEU A 488 3.39 -9.81 16.76
CA LEU A 488 4.47 -10.73 16.43
C LEU A 488 4.27 -11.32 15.03
N PRO A 489 5.33 -11.47 14.21
CA PRO A 489 5.24 -12.09 12.89
C PRO A 489 4.67 -13.49 12.97
N SER A 490 3.73 -13.83 12.10
CA SER A 490 3.03 -15.11 12.12
C SER A 490 3.94 -16.33 12.04
N GLY A 491 5.11 -16.21 11.39
CA GLY A 491 6.14 -17.24 11.29
C GLY A 491 7.03 -17.39 12.53
N LEU A 492 7.08 -16.38 13.41
CA LEU A 492 7.87 -16.39 14.65
C LEU A 492 7.01 -16.65 15.90
N VAL A 493 5.69 -16.73 15.74
CA VAL A 493 4.78 -17.09 16.84
C VAL A 493 4.80 -18.61 17.04
N PRO A 494 5.26 -19.13 18.21
CA PRO A 494 5.23 -20.55 18.50
C PRO A 494 3.78 -21.04 18.59
N LYS A 495 3.45 -22.13 17.91
CA LYS A 495 2.15 -22.79 18.12
C LYS A 495 2.03 -23.23 19.59
N PRO A 496 0.86 -23.08 20.24
CA PRO A 496 -0.46 -22.78 19.65
C PRO A 496 -0.84 -21.29 19.61
N VAL A 497 0.08 -20.37 19.91
CA VAL A 497 -0.21 -18.93 19.91
C VAL A 497 -0.60 -18.52 18.50
N ARG A 498 -1.71 -17.79 18.36
CA ARG A 498 -2.18 -17.30 17.06
C ARG A 498 -1.76 -15.84 16.91
N PRO A 499 -1.34 -15.40 15.72
CA PRO A 499 -1.26 -13.98 15.39
C PRO A 499 -2.59 -13.31 15.73
N LEU A 500 -2.54 -12.11 16.30
CA LEU A 500 -3.75 -11.42 16.74
C LEU A 500 -4.12 -10.31 15.74
N PRO A 501 -5.39 -10.22 15.32
CA PRO A 501 -5.85 -9.09 14.53
C PRO A 501 -5.73 -7.79 15.34
N ASN A 502 -5.79 -6.66 14.63
CA ASN A 502 -5.78 -5.33 15.26
C ASN A 502 -6.80 -5.20 16.38
N SER A 503 -6.34 -4.74 17.54
CA SER A 503 -7.14 -4.54 18.74
C SER A 503 -6.82 -3.20 19.38
N PHE A 504 -7.64 -2.75 20.32
CA PHE A 504 -7.32 -1.52 21.04
C PHE A 504 -6.03 -1.66 21.87
N ARG A 505 -5.67 -2.87 22.31
CA ARG A 505 -4.39 -3.14 22.97
C ARG A 505 -3.18 -2.83 22.09
N SER A 506 -3.18 -3.32 20.85
CA SER A 506 -2.09 -3.04 19.90
C SER A 506 -2.08 -1.57 19.50
N ALA A 507 -3.26 -0.99 19.25
CA ALA A 507 -3.38 0.43 18.93
C ALA A 507 -2.83 1.33 20.05
N LEU A 508 -3.17 1.06 21.31
CA LEU A 508 -2.70 1.85 22.45
C LEU A 508 -1.18 1.71 22.66
N ALA A 509 -0.62 0.53 22.40
CA ALA A 509 0.83 0.32 22.44
C ALA A 509 1.57 1.13 21.36
N GLU A 510 1.05 1.15 20.14
CA GLU A 510 1.59 1.97 19.06
C GLU A 510 1.43 3.47 19.34
N ALA A 511 0.33 3.88 19.98
CA ALA A 511 0.17 5.26 20.42
C ALA A 511 1.26 5.64 21.42
N ALA A 512 1.59 4.76 22.38
CA ALA A 512 2.67 4.99 23.32
C ALA A 512 4.03 5.14 22.60
N PHE A 513 4.34 4.21 21.68
CA PHE A 513 5.54 4.29 20.85
C PHE A 513 5.63 5.60 20.05
N LEU A 514 4.53 6.03 19.43
CA LEU A 514 4.47 7.25 18.62
C LEU A 514 4.69 8.53 19.44
N THR A 515 4.43 8.53 20.75
CA THR A 515 4.87 9.67 21.60
C THR A 515 6.39 9.79 21.62
N GLY A 516 7.11 8.67 21.63
CA GLY A 516 8.57 8.62 21.51
C GLY A 516 9.07 9.10 20.16
N VAL A 517 8.37 8.71 19.10
CA VAL A 517 8.65 9.18 17.74
C VAL A 517 8.51 10.70 17.65
N GLU A 518 7.44 11.30 18.18
CA GLU A 518 7.25 12.75 18.15
C GLU A 518 8.27 13.52 19.00
N ARG A 519 8.64 13.00 20.18
CA ARG A 519 9.68 13.61 21.01
C ARG A 519 11.05 13.64 20.31
N ASN A 520 11.29 12.69 19.42
CA ASN A 520 12.56 12.52 18.71
C ASN A 520 12.41 12.75 17.20
N ALA A 521 11.43 13.56 16.78
CA ALA A 521 11.16 13.80 15.35
C ALA A 521 12.26 14.64 14.65
N ASP A 522 13.28 15.06 15.39
CA ASP A 522 14.54 15.63 14.91
C ASP A 522 15.45 14.56 14.27
N VAL A 523 15.46 13.34 14.84
CA VAL A 523 16.28 12.21 14.36
C VAL A 523 15.45 11.11 13.71
N VAL A 524 14.21 10.89 14.16
CA VAL A 524 13.26 10.00 13.51
C VAL A 524 12.66 10.73 12.31
N ALA A 525 13.17 10.41 11.12
CA ALA A 525 12.74 11.03 9.88
C ALA A 525 11.37 10.52 9.42
N MET A 526 11.10 9.22 9.56
CA MET A 526 9.94 8.56 8.96
C MET A 526 9.43 7.42 9.80
N THR A 527 8.13 7.15 9.76
CA THR A 527 7.51 5.95 10.30
C THR A 527 6.34 5.50 9.42
N SER A 528 6.21 4.20 9.23
CA SER A 528 5.07 3.60 8.54
C SER A 528 4.66 2.27 9.15
N PHE A 529 3.37 2.16 9.48
CA PHE A 529 2.77 0.91 9.92
C PHE A 529 2.72 -0.10 8.76
N ALA A 530 2.99 -1.37 9.04
CA ALA A 530 2.90 -2.45 8.05
C ALA A 530 2.21 -3.72 8.58
N PRO A 531 1.45 -4.46 7.75
CA PRO A 531 1.01 -4.10 6.39
C PRO A 531 -0.21 -3.17 6.36
N LEU A 532 -0.37 -2.42 5.27
CA LEU A 532 -1.41 -1.39 5.16
C LEU A 532 -2.81 -1.96 4.87
N LEU A 533 -2.96 -2.78 3.84
CA LEU A 533 -4.26 -3.23 3.33
C LEU A 533 -4.47 -4.73 3.53
N ASN A 534 -5.73 -5.15 3.64
CA ASN A 534 -6.10 -6.57 3.71
C ASN A 534 -7.48 -6.90 3.15
N LEU A 535 -7.52 -7.72 2.10
CA LEU A 535 -8.76 -8.31 1.63
C LEU A 535 -9.21 -9.42 2.59
N VAL A 536 -10.26 -9.15 3.35
CA VAL A 536 -10.75 -10.06 4.40
C VAL A 536 -11.01 -11.46 3.83
N SER A 537 -10.69 -12.51 4.60
CA SER A 537 -10.76 -13.92 4.16
C SER A 537 -9.79 -14.34 3.04
N ARG A 538 -8.93 -13.44 2.55
CA ARG A 538 -7.85 -13.76 1.59
C ARG A 538 -6.45 -13.35 2.07
N GLY A 539 -6.33 -12.54 3.11
CA GLY A 539 -5.05 -12.10 3.68
C GLY A 539 -4.06 -13.22 3.99
N GLN A 540 -2.78 -12.93 3.70
CA GLN A 540 -1.59 -13.71 4.03
C GLN A 540 -1.03 -13.35 5.41
N TRP A 541 -1.30 -12.12 5.88
CA TRP A 541 -0.88 -11.59 7.17
C TRP A 541 -2.09 -11.08 7.95
N GLU A 542 -2.22 -11.48 9.21
CA GLU A 542 -3.32 -11.09 10.10
C GLU A 542 -2.83 -9.99 11.07
N HIS A 543 -2.82 -8.72 10.65
CA HIS A 543 -2.71 -7.48 11.49
C HIS A 543 -2.50 -6.26 10.57
N ASN A 544 -3.58 -5.70 10.00
CA ASN A 544 -3.46 -4.72 8.90
C ASN A 544 -4.23 -3.45 9.20
N LEU A 545 -3.72 -2.30 8.75
CA LEU A 545 -4.28 -1.00 9.10
C LEU A 545 -5.70 -0.82 8.56
N ILE A 546 -5.96 -1.32 7.35
CA ILE A 546 -7.25 -1.22 6.66
C ILE A 546 -7.66 -2.61 6.17
N ASP A 547 -8.71 -3.16 6.77
CA ASP A 547 -9.40 -4.34 6.27
C ASP A 547 -10.43 -3.92 5.23
N PHE A 548 -10.54 -4.63 4.11
CA PHE A 548 -11.54 -4.33 3.09
C PHE A 548 -12.16 -5.59 2.50
N ASN A 549 -13.31 -5.40 1.87
CA ASN A 549 -14.04 -6.43 1.14
C ASN A 549 -14.55 -5.84 -0.18
N PRO A 550 -15.33 -6.57 -1.01
CA PRO A 550 -15.82 -6.04 -2.29
C PRO A 550 -16.70 -4.79 -2.21
N PHE A 551 -17.19 -4.38 -1.02
CA PHE A 551 -18.12 -3.27 -0.85
C PHE A 551 -17.58 -2.09 -0.06
N SER A 552 -16.64 -2.32 0.85
CA SER A 552 -16.24 -1.32 1.83
C SER A 552 -14.83 -1.53 2.38
N ALA A 553 -14.23 -0.44 2.84
CA ALA A 553 -12.99 -0.39 3.61
C ALA A 553 -13.26 -0.03 5.08
N MET A 554 -12.63 -0.78 6.00
CA MET A 554 -12.74 -0.64 7.45
C MET A 554 -11.40 -0.21 8.04
N ARG A 555 -11.44 0.90 8.77
CA ARG A 555 -10.31 1.42 9.55
C ARG A 555 -10.18 0.60 10.84
N SER A 556 -8.99 0.07 11.12
CA SER A 556 -8.70 -0.64 12.36
C SER A 556 -8.62 0.31 13.57
N ALA A 557 -8.46 -0.24 14.78
CA ALA A 557 -8.16 0.58 15.95
C ALA A 557 -6.81 1.31 15.79
N ASN A 558 -5.81 0.61 15.25
CA ASN A 558 -4.47 1.13 14.98
C ASN A 558 -4.53 2.24 13.91
N HIS A 559 -5.40 2.14 12.89
CA HIS A 559 -5.61 3.20 11.90
C HIS A 559 -6.00 4.52 12.56
N HIS A 560 -6.92 4.47 13.53
CA HIS A 560 -7.32 5.67 14.25
C HIS A 560 -6.17 6.31 15.04
N VAL A 561 -5.26 5.51 15.57
CA VAL A 561 -4.03 6.02 16.21
C VAL A 561 -3.13 6.70 15.19
N GLN A 562 -2.81 6.03 14.08
CA GLN A 562 -1.98 6.61 13.01
C GLN A 562 -2.58 7.94 12.49
N ARG A 563 -3.90 7.97 12.24
CA ARG A 563 -4.63 9.18 11.83
C ARG A 563 -4.58 10.29 12.89
N MET A 564 -4.74 9.97 14.18
CA MET A 564 -4.66 10.97 15.24
C MET A 564 -3.26 11.60 15.30
N PHE A 565 -2.18 10.83 15.11
CA PHE A 565 -0.82 11.36 15.06
C PHE A 565 -0.56 12.15 13.76
N GLY A 566 -0.80 11.55 12.60
CA GLY A 566 -0.54 12.19 11.30
C GLY A 566 -1.35 13.45 11.05
N ALA A 567 -2.62 13.51 11.52
CA ALA A 567 -3.48 14.67 11.29
C ALA A 567 -3.28 15.83 12.28
N THR A 568 -2.55 15.62 13.38
CA THR A 568 -2.41 16.64 14.44
C THR A 568 -0.97 16.96 14.82
N VAL A 569 0.03 16.30 14.22
CA VAL A 569 1.44 16.70 14.39
C VAL A 569 1.68 18.10 13.81
N ARG A 570 2.46 18.91 14.51
CA ARG A 570 2.86 20.27 14.12
C ARG A 570 4.36 20.36 13.83
N GLU A 571 4.79 21.54 13.40
CA GLU A 571 6.09 21.79 12.77
C GLU A 571 7.26 21.75 13.77
N ARG A 572 7.04 22.03 15.05
CA ARG A 572 8.11 22.11 16.06
C ARG A 572 7.84 21.22 17.26
N ILE A 573 8.87 20.56 17.77
CA ILE A 573 8.80 19.74 18.99
C ILE A 573 8.74 20.66 20.22
N VAL A 574 7.81 20.41 21.13
CA VAL A 574 7.67 21.16 22.40
C VAL A 574 8.10 20.26 23.56
N PRO A 575 9.19 20.62 24.27
CA PRO A 575 9.56 19.94 25.51
C PRO A 575 8.46 20.06 26.56
N LEU A 576 8.15 18.95 27.22
CA LEU A 576 7.16 18.89 28.28
C LEU A 576 7.84 18.96 29.65
N ASP A 577 7.34 19.83 30.53
CA ASP A 577 7.69 19.83 31.94
C ASP A 577 6.57 19.16 32.75
N ALA A 578 6.79 17.89 33.11
CA ALA A 578 5.86 17.07 33.86
C ALA A 578 6.55 15.90 34.55
N ALA A 579 6.10 15.57 35.77
CA ALA A 579 6.34 14.28 36.38
C ALA A 579 5.18 13.33 36.00
N LEU A 580 5.35 12.56 34.93
CA LEU A 580 4.34 11.61 34.47
C LEU A 580 4.38 10.32 35.30
N PRO A 581 3.23 9.81 35.78
CA PRO A 581 3.17 8.49 36.40
C PRO A 581 3.58 7.38 35.42
N GLU A 582 4.06 6.26 35.95
CA GLU A 582 4.34 5.06 35.16
C GLU A 582 3.11 4.64 34.34
N GLY A 583 3.32 4.39 33.04
CA GLY A 583 2.27 4.05 32.08
C GLY A 583 1.49 5.25 31.52
N VAL A 584 1.86 6.48 31.88
CA VAL A 584 1.40 7.71 31.22
C VAL A 584 2.53 8.29 30.38
N LEU A 585 2.31 8.41 29.07
CA LEU A 585 3.27 8.92 28.11
C LEU A 585 2.71 10.16 27.41
N ALA A 586 3.58 11.06 26.97
CA ALA A 586 3.17 12.28 26.32
C ALA A 586 4.17 12.76 25.26
N SER A 587 3.65 13.50 24.29
CA SER A 587 4.41 14.30 23.33
C SER A 587 3.67 15.61 23.07
N ALA A 588 4.40 16.65 22.66
CA ALA A 588 3.79 17.89 22.23
C ALA A 588 4.52 18.48 21.02
N THR A 589 3.74 19.10 20.14
CA THR A 589 4.24 19.81 18.96
C THR A 589 3.51 21.13 18.81
N ALA A 590 4.16 22.16 18.29
CA ALA A 590 3.60 23.49 18.09
C ALA A 590 3.75 23.96 16.64
N GLY A 591 2.67 24.54 16.13
CA GLY A 591 2.69 25.40 14.95
C GLY A 591 2.72 26.86 15.39
N ASP A 592 2.36 27.78 14.50
CA ASP A 592 2.21 29.19 14.84
C ASP A 592 0.81 29.49 15.40
N ASP A 593 -0.19 28.67 15.08
CA ASP A 593 -1.58 28.83 15.46
C ASP A 593 -1.98 28.03 16.71
N ALA A 594 -1.30 26.93 17.01
CA ALA A 594 -1.71 26.01 18.05
C ALA A 594 -0.57 25.13 18.60
N VAL A 595 -0.74 24.70 19.85
CA VAL A 595 0.01 23.59 20.47
C VAL A 595 -0.86 22.35 20.50
N VAL A 596 -0.32 21.22 20.06
CA VAL A 596 -0.97 19.91 20.17
C VAL A 596 -0.23 19.07 21.20
N VAL A 597 -0.96 18.65 22.24
CA VAL A 597 -0.45 17.73 23.28
C VAL A 597 -1.14 16.38 23.13
N LYS A 598 -0.36 15.31 23.01
CA LYS A 598 -0.87 13.93 22.95
C LYS A 598 -0.53 13.22 24.25
N LEU A 599 -1.52 12.57 24.85
CA LEU A 599 -1.41 11.85 26.12
C LEU A 599 -1.89 10.42 25.94
N VAL A 600 -1.07 9.45 26.35
CA VAL A 600 -1.36 8.02 26.30
C VAL A 600 -1.32 7.46 27.70
N ASN A 601 -2.42 6.87 28.17
CA ASN A 601 -2.48 6.15 29.44
C ASN A 601 -2.69 4.67 29.16
N THR A 602 -1.64 3.86 29.37
CA THR A 602 -1.65 2.40 29.19
C THR A 602 -2.22 1.66 30.40
N THR A 603 -2.40 2.36 31.53
CA THR A 603 -2.90 1.78 32.78
C THR A 603 -4.43 1.76 32.84
N GLY A 604 -4.99 0.99 33.79
CA GLY A 604 -6.43 1.03 34.09
C GLY A 604 -6.86 2.22 34.98
N ARG A 605 -5.90 3.01 35.50
CA ARG A 605 -6.17 4.11 36.43
C ARG A 605 -6.55 5.38 35.68
N ARG A 606 -7.44 6.17 36.26
CA ARG A 606 -7.84 7.48 35.70
C ARG A 606 -6.96 8.56 36.32
N GLU A 607 -6.50 9.48 35.50
CA GLU A 607 -5.69 10.62 35.92
C GLU A 607 -6.41 11.94 35.62
N LEU A 608 -6.10 12.97 36.41
CA LEU A 608 -6.58 14.32 36.19
C LEU A 608 -5.37 15.22 35.89
N VAL A 609 -5.26 15.65 34.64
CA VAL A 609 -4.13 16.44 34.15
C VAL A 609 -4.53 17.90 34.12
N ARG A 610 -3.79 18.76 34.83
CA ARG A 610 -3.77 20.20 34.60
C ARG A 610 -2.74 20.47 33.50
N LEU A 611 -3.22 20.82 32.31
CA LEU A 611 -2.38 21.21 31.19
C LEU A 611 -2.24 22.73 31.19
N ARG A 612 -1.00 23.21 31.22
CA ARG A 612 -0.63 24.61 31.06
C ARG A 612 0.05 24.82 29.71
N VAL A 613 -0.47 25.75 28.92
CA VAL A 613 0.09 26.17 27.63
C VAL A 613 0.23 27.69 27.66
N PRO A 614 1.39 28.22 28.10
CA PRO A 614 1.66 29.65 28.05
C PRO A 614 1.37 30.25 26.67
N GLY A 615 0.65 31.38 26.64
CA GLY A 615 0.24 32.02 25.39
C GLY A 615 -0.99 31.40 24.70
N ALA A 616 -1.70 30.49 25.38
CA ALA A 616 -2.95 29.96 24.85
C ALA A 616 -4.05 31.03 24.84
N ALA A 617 -4.90 30.96 23.81
CA ALA A 617 -6.10 31.79 23.75
C ALA A 617 -7.13 31.32 24.78
N ASN A 618 -7.78 32.26 25.46
CA ASN A 618 -8.94 31.95 26.29
C ASN A 618 -10.09 31.49 25.40
N GLY A 619 -10.83 30.46 25.81
CA GLY A 619 -11.92 29.90 25.00
C GLY A 619 -11.96 28.39 25.08
N PHE A 620 -11.79 27.70 23.94
CA PHE A 620 -11.90 26.25 23.87
C PHE A 620 -10.76 25.60 23.08
N ALA A 621 -10.24 24.51 23.62
CA ALA A 621 -9.39 23.56 22.92
C ALA A 621 -10.21 22.37 22.41
N ASP A 622 -9.86 21.88 21.23
CA ASP A 622 -10.44 20.65 20.67
C ASP A 622 -9.72 19.43 21.25
N VAL A 623 -10.51 18.43 21.66
CA VAL A 623 -10.04 17.21 22.31
C VAL A 623 -10.58 16.00 21.58
N GLU A 624 -9.69 15.25 20.94
CA GLU A 624 -9.99 13.95 20.34
C GLU A 624 -9.53 12.83 21.28
N THR A 625 -10.42 11.88 21.58
CA THR A 625 -10.17 10.79 22.54
C THR A 625 -10.48 9.44 21.90
N LEU A 626 -9.54 8.50 22.03
CA LEU A 626 -9.70 7.10 21.67
C LEU A 626 -9.56 6.23 22.92
N SER A 627 -10.60 5.50 23.28
CA SER A 627 -10.60 4.58 24.42
C SER A 627 -11.54 3.42 24.16
N ALA A 628 -11.12 2.22 24.55
CA ALA A 628 -11.93 1.02 24.55
C ALA A 628 -11.36 -0.04 25.50
N HIS A 629 -12.05 -1.18 25.61
CA HIS A 629 -11.47 -2.37 26.21
C HIS A 629 -10.35 -2.93 25.31
N ASP A 630 -9.27 -3.49 25.87
CA ASP A 630 -8.09 -4.00 25.14
C ASP A 630 -8.45 -4.88 23.94
N GLU A 631 -9.35 -5.84 24.16
CA GLU A 631 -9.83 -6.79 23.15
C GLU A 631 -10.87 -6.21 22.17
N ALA A 632 -11.18 -4.91 22.23
CA ALA A 632 -12.08 -4.27 21.29
C ALA A 632 -11.43 -4.17 19.91
N GLN A 633 -12.18 -4.53 18.87
CA GLN A 633 -11.72 -4.58 17.49
C GLN A 633 -12.80 -4.02 16.56
N ASN A 634 -12.36 -3.30 15.55
CA ASN A 634 -13.18 -3.04 14.37
C ASN A 634 -13.04 -4.24 13.43
N ARG A 635 -14.15 -4.78 12.92
CA ARG A 635 -14.15 -6.01 12.12
C ARG A 635 -15.02 -5.88 10.88
N LEU A 636 -14.57 -6.50 9.80
CA LEU A 636 -15.29 -6.60 8.54
C LEU A 636 -15.39 -8.09 8.12
N THR A 637 -16.54 -8.50 7.60
CA THR A 637 -16.72 -9.82 6.97
C THR A 637 -16.79 -9.68 5.47
N TRP A 638 -16.55 -10.76 4.73
CA TRP A 638 -16.46 -10.75 3.26
C TRP A 638 -17.66 -10.10 2.55
N ASP A 639 -18.88 -10.34 3.02
CA ASP A 639 -20.13 -9.94 2.39
C ASP A 639 -20.83 -8.74 3.04
N ALA A 640 -20.24 -8.18 4.11
CA ALA A 640 -20.85 -7.08 4.84
C ALA A 640 -20.72 -5.75 4.08
N MET A 641 -21.84 -5.03 3.91
CA MET A 641 -21.82 -3.66 3.38
C MET A 641 -21.19 -2.65 4.36
N ARG A 642 -21.18 -2.97 5.66
CA ARG A 642 -20.60 -2.17 6.72
C ARG A 642 -20.03 -3.11 7.78
N GLY A 643 -18.82 -2.86 8.25
CA GLY A 643 -18.25 -3.62 9.35
C GLY A 643 -18.71 -3.12 10.73
N ARG A 644 -18.40 -3.91 11.76
CA ARG A 644 -18.68 -3.60 13.17
C ARG A 644 -17.57 -2.73 13.73
N ARG A 645 -17.91 -1.52 14.19
CA ARG A 645 -16.97 -0.59 14.82
C ARG A 645 -17.16 -0.62 16.34
N LYS A 646 -16.13 -1.07 17.07
CA LYS A 646 -16.11 -1.01 18.54
C LYS A 646 -15.19 0.10 19.07
N VAL A 647 -14.27 0.56 18.23
CA VAL A 647 -13.24 1.53 18.57
C VAL A 647 -13.37 2.67 17.56
N THR A 648 -13.76 3.85 18.04
CA THR A 648 -13.91 5.06 17.22
C THR A 648 -13.50 6.27 18.05
N PRO A 649 -12.79 7.25 17.46
CA PRO A 649 -12.48 8.49 18.15
C PRO A 649 -13.75 9.24 18.57
N ARG A 650 -13.65 10.01 19.66
CA ARG A 650 -14.69 10.93 20.14
C ARG A 650 -14.10 12.32 20.22
N VAL A 651 -14.77 13.30 19.63
CA VAL A 651 -14.36 14.70 19.68
C VAL A 651 -15.19 15.44 20.73
N SER A 652 -14.54 16.32 21.50
CA SER A 652 -15.19 17.23 22.44
C SER A 652 -14.37 18.51 22.57
N ARG A 653 -14.92 19.53 23.24
CA ARG A 653 -14.20 20.76 23.56
C ARG A 653 -13.94 20.89 25.05
N ARG A 654 -12.83 21.49 25.43
CA ARG A 654 -12.49 21.82 26.82
C ARG A 654 -12.15 23.29 26.93
N GLU A 655 -12.66 23.90 27.99
CA GLU A 655 -12.44 25.30 28.24
C GLU A 655 -10.97 25.56 28.62
N VAL A 656 -10.42 26.62 28.05
CA VAL A 656 -9.08 27.14 28.32
C VAL A 656 -9.25 28.50 28.98
N ARG A 657 -8.67 28.67 30.17
CA ARG A 657 -8.66 29.94 30.90
C ARG A 657 -7.30 30.16 31.52
N ASP A 658 -6.77 31.37 31.38
CA ASP A 658 -5.51 31.80 31.97
C ASP A 658 -4.37 30.82 31.63
N ASP A 659 -4.27 30.46 30.34
CA ASP A 659 -3.30 29.50 29.79
C ASP A 659 -3.45 28.06 30.31
N GLU A 660 -4.51 27.73 31.03
CA GLU A 660 -4.71 26.42 31.65
C GLU A 660 -6.01 25.74 31.20
N MET A 661 -5.97 24.40 31.21
CA MET A 661 -7.17 23.56 31.14
C MET A 661 -7.00 22.27 31.95
N VAL A 662 -8.13 21.62 32.24
CA VAL A 662 -8.15 20.32 32.92
C VAL A 662 -8.62 19.22 31.97
N ILE A 663 -7.78 18.21 31.82
CA ILE A 663 -8.04 17.02 31.00
C ILE A 663 -8.30 15.84 31.93
N ARG A 664 -9.41 15.14 31.70
CA ARG A 664 -9.71 13.86 32.35
C ARG A 664 -9.13 12.74 31.48
N LEU A 665 -7.99 12.20 31.88
CA LEU A 665 -7.33 11.11 31.18
C LEU A 665 -7.87 9.78 31.71
N GLY A 666 -8.73 9.13 30.93
CA GLY A 666 -9.23 7.80 31.27
C GLY A 666 -8.10 6.78 31.33
N GLY A 667 -8.35 5.65 32.02
CA GLY A 667 -7.51 4.47 31.85
C GLY A 667 -7.63 3.94 30.42
N ARG A 668 -6.56 3.37 29.87
CA ARG A 668 -6.51 2.79 28.51
C ARG A 668 -7.06 3.78 27.48
N THR A 669 -6.36 4.89 27.30
CA THR A 669 -6.84 6.02 26.51
C THR A 669 -5.69 6.70 25.79
N LEU A 670 -5.93 7.09 24.54
CA LEU A 670 -5.17 8.10 23.81
C LEU A 670 -6.02 9.38 23.73
N VAL A 671 -5.43 10.53 24.06
CA VAL A 671 -6.04 11.85 23.91
C VAL A 671 -5.10 12.73 23.09
N ALA A 672 -5.64 13.43 22.09
CA ALA A 672 -4.96 14.55 21.43
C ALA A 672 -5.72 15.83 21.75
N VAL A 673 -5.01 16.85 22.25
CA VAL A 673 -5.57 18.15 22.63
C VAL A 673 -4.93 19.22 21.78
N THR A 674 -5.72 19.92 20.98
CA THR A 674 -5.28 21.05 20.15
C THR A 674 -5.69 22.35 20.84
N VAL A 675 -4.70 23.09 21.31
CA VAL A 675 -4.85 24.33 22.09
C VAL A 675 -4.48 25.51 21.20
N PRO A 676 -5.45 26.38 20.83
CA PRO A 676 -5.16 27.59 20.07
C PRO A 676 -4.24 28.54 20.83
N LEU A 677 -3.31 29.18 20.13
CA LEU A 677 -2.47 30.25 20.64
C LEU A 677 -3.11 31.61 20.35
N ARG A 678 -2.80 32.62 21.17
CA ARG A 678 -3.21 34.01 20.90
C ARG A 678 -2.53 34.49 19.63
N THR A 679 -3.25 35.24 18.80
CA THR A 679 -2.62 35.94 17.69
C THR A 679 -1.89 37.17 18.22
N LEU A 680 -0.83 37.62 17.53
CA LEU A 680 -0.06 38.81 17.90
C LEU A 680 -0.91 40.10 17.96
N ASP A 681 -2.13 40.07 17.42
CA ASP A 681 -3.09 41.19 17.46
C ASP A 681 -4.02 41.18 18.71
N GLU A 682 -3.92 40.16 19.57
CA GLU A 682 -4.73 40.01 20.80
C GLU A 682 -3.95 40.29 22.11
N GLU A 683 -2.68 40.70 22.02
CA GLU A 683 -1.88 41.28 23.13
C GLU A 683 -1.91 42.81 23.10
#